data_AF-A0A5N6JVQ7-F1
#
_entry.id   AF-A0A5N6JVQ7-F1
#
_cell.length_a   1.000
_cell.length_b   1.000
_cell.length_c   1.000
_cell.angle_alpha   90.00
_cell.angle_beta   90.00
_cell.angle_gamma   90.00
#
_symmetry.space_group_name_H-M   'P 1'
#
loop_
_entity.id
_entity.type
_entity.pdbx_description
1 polymer ?
#
loop_
_entity_poly.entity_id
_entity_poly.type
_entity_poly.pdbx_seq_one_letter_code
_entity_poly.pdbx_strand_id
1 'polypeptide(L)'
;MLGPTKFNLNHYFYPIGNTQAVNLLQLRLPTCENDDPVRVLLLGCGDPRNLLFTLWCNQDEQVKWEFLCCDLEIAILDTDNALLQVQLSKLIEESANLKVWSSSTYGSAICFMNKETLDRTREIWSQYLEATNLKPGTEERDRFDQKFKYGIEATTKEYHFSRNDIGGHDRELHVHGLRSAGVNWRNAFETMIDAFCGFWEYGVIGGNSQDVEALARYGRRVNPLMAISSAGDTFAVAHSSDPILGFNLASAFDDDNASEQERRESAVLLAKSQFRERCTAFGGKVREKAILIRVYCGDALRFCYELQGLRNPEKSRTNILRLYASAWHSTLIVLDNFDTSSGIHAFDIIDTNNLADPLGILNLLPAISPLLSRKATSTMFTETLFKYTKDPADIISHILCSDITTMSLLLGLAPSGHLFGFTADAIMGLDAMRQLSLHAENCASFHMRISWICPNLEDPVGGELIFQPLELANFFFKLYLKMFGSETSPPDARRIVDCQKYNRLSFAALVCLAKRCIKPDDWSKFGIGLFKYVQRDNTLRFSRSQLFELSFHFYHLGILTELPIWKVPQEIILANQKDFKNYWSNSLHREGAVHLLGKEDVPTVVWITLSVSRERLGSFKTPNNSCTTVALQIKIWNIKRKSETHFLSLQCFFGSLVQSSTDNDTYDALEDKFGWKGSSNLIITCAVPSLLLLSDSIDSTRVELAVLDTGSEVELSGPREGRRMAICCYKLDDDDVFILKNPPGVRLQFIEKKYPDTQPISQTSKQPCYVHMKDDSSIATMEIQSNFDSLDTQMATAARQVSPCAISDRVKGIEVERFQLPYPFALHKAKVYSSEKIRTLSVIPSSGLDNEGYSLTPFPVVLHGSESYSLNIPKVNLDQQSIISNVGHEAILWVMAVFGNMQSARERKCIRKSGHSTRNNIPALATARSYFCTIAKSFVDPSRSGRKQTFPFKIKGRDDVNMIFFVSNLRHNIDQSSIVLDAYVLPYKVGAVPLSSAINKLLAHEKHSTDSIHPGRRRCVLHKSDAPSNCRSMPQRLESCDSPICSCGNGKDSEGFPRVAGWDILRKSATRVALIPLSSVPYVEVQFSKEELALVEARQRLLSTSQGTPGGIIQYLQSLQVVDQVAVSDLSGCRKCGKVPRAGIEHKTCGKCKKVRYCGPVCQRADWKEHKKICKGSGSST
;
A
#
# COMPACT_ATOMS: atom_id res chain seq x y z
N MET A 1 -21.48 11.01 3.26
CA MET A 1 -20.32 10.06 3.25
C MET A 1 -19.12 10.70 2.53
N LEU A 2 -17.87 10.30 2.81
CA LEU A 2 -16.64 10.77 2.12
C LEU A 2 -16.41 10.03 0.78
N GLY A 3 -17.49 9.95 0.00
CA GLY A 3 -17.67 9.18 -1.21
C GLY A 3 -19.18 9.04 -1.44
N PRO A 4 -19.64 8.64 -2.63
CA PRO A 4 -21.06 8.38 -2.88
C PRO A 4 -21.60 7.30 -1.94
N THR A 5 -22.78 7.52 -1.35
CA THR A 5 -23.41 6.50 -0.49
C THR A 5 -23.86 5.32 -1.34
N LYS A 6 -23.38 4.12 -1.00
CA LYS A 6 -23.58 2.92 -1.81
C LYS A 6 -24.53 1.94 -1.15
N PHE A 7 -25.46 1.40 -1.92
CA PHE A 7 -26.10 0.12 -1.61
C PHE A 7 -25.11 -0.99 -1.93
N ASN A 8 -24.59 -1.65 -0.90
CA ASN A 8 -23.79 -2.85 -1.08
C ASN A 8 -24.69 -4.07 -0.91
N LEU A 9 -25.08 -4.70 -2.02
CA LEU A 9 -25.93 -5.88 -1.99
C LEU A 9 -25.13 -7.16 -1.71
N ASN A 10 -23.80 -7.14 -1.89
CA ASN A 10 -22.92 -8.27 -1.63
C ASN A 10 -21.91 -7.91 -0.53
N HIS A 11 -22.17 -8.38 0.69
CA HIS A 11 -21.22 -8.25 1.80
C HIS A 11 -20.13 -9.32 1.71
N TYR A 12 -18.87 -8.91 1.67
CA TYR A 12 -17.73 -9.82 1.80
C TYR A 12 -17.17 -9.78 3.21
N PHE A 13 -17.08 -10.95 3.82
CA PHE A 13 -16.43 -11.23 5.08
C PHE A 13 -15.04 -11.78 4.77
N TYR A 14 -14.01 -11.17 5.36
CA TYR A 14 -12.62 -11.62 5.29
C TYR A 14 -12.23 -12.14 6.67
N PRO A 15 -12.69 -13.35 7.03
CA PRO A 15 -12.24 -14.00 8.26
C PRO A 15 -10.73 -14.20 8.21
N ILE A 16 -10.20 -14.45 7.00
CA ILE A 16 -8.78 -14.54 6.68
C ILE A 16 -8.39 -13.31 5.90
N GLY A 17 -7.30 -12.66 6.32
CA GLY A 17 -6.71 -11.65 5.50
C GLY A 17 -6.30 -12.20 4.14
N ASN A 18 -6.37 -11.35 3.12
CA ASN A 18 -6.16 -11.70 1.72
C ASN A 18 -4.78 -11.28 1.15
N THR A 19 -3.85 -10.91 2.03
CA THR A 19 -2.46 -10.50 1.66
C THR A 19 -1.40 -11.26 2.47
N GLN A 20 -0.11 -11.00 2.33
CA GLN A 20 0.90 -11.70 3.12
C GLN A 20 1.06 -11.05 4.51
N ALA A 21 1.43 -11.81 5.54
CA ALA A 21 1.78 -11.21 6.83
C ALA A 21 3.09 -10.39 6.72
N VAL A 22 3.10 -9.17 7.25
CA VAL A 22 4.22 -8.22 7.13
C VAL A 22 4.71 -7.72 8.49
N ASN A 23 6.03 -7.48 8.59
CA ASN A 23 6.66 -6.92 9.79
C ASN A 23 6.46 -5.40 9.78
N LEU A 24 5.59 -4.88 10.65
CA LEU A 24 5.22 -3.47 10.70
C LEU A 24 6.38 -2.57 11.15
N LEU A 25 7.38 -3.13 11.82
CA LEU A 25 8.49 -2.41 12.45
C LEU A 25 9.78 -2.46 11.64
N GLN A 26 9.76 -3.04 10.43
CA GLN A 26 10.96 -3.29 9.63
C GLN A 26 11.83 -2.05 9.34
N LEU A 27 11.25 -0.84 9.39
CA LEU A 27 11.94 0.45 9.19
C LEU A 27 12.12 1.28 10.48
N ARG A 28 11.83 0.70 11.66
CA ARG A 28 11.87 1.39 12.96
C ARG A 28 13.25 1.26 13.65
N LEU A 29 13.52 2.20 14.56
CA LEU A 29 14.57 2.13 15.57
C LEU A 29 14.11 1.31 16.79
N PRO A 30 14.93 0.40 17.35
CA PRO A 30 14.77 -0.13 18.70
C PRO A 30 14.84 1.05 19.68
N THR A 31 14.13 0.92 20.79
CA THR A 31 13.89 1.96 21.80
C THR A 31 15.10 2.88 22.08
N CYS A 32 14.87 4.16 21.79
CA CYS A 32 15.45 5.29 22.51
C CYS A 32 15.22 5.10 24.02
N GLU A 33 16.18 5.50 24.85
CA GLU A 33 16.16 5.43 26.33
C GLU A 33 15.08 6.31 27.01
N ASN A 34 13.96 6.62 26.35
CA ASN A 34 12.81 7.26 26.98
C ASN A 34 11.62 6.28 26.88
N ASP A 35 10.97 6.02 28.02
CA ASP A 35 9.85 5.08 28.28
C ASP A 35 8.58 5.21 27.39
N ASP A 36 8.63 5.88 26.23
CA ASP A 36 7.49 6.11 25.36
C ASP A 36 7.16 4.87 24.48
N PRO A 37 5.91 4.35 24.52
CA PRO A 37 5.50 3.18 23.74
C PRO A 37 5.46 3.46 22.23
N VAL A 38 5.66 2.40 21.43
CA VAL A 38 5.43 2.45 19.97
C VAL A 38 3.95 2.60 19.69
N ARG A 39 3.57 3.64 18.95
CA ARG A 39 2.17 3.86 18.55
C ARG A 39 1.96 3.43 17.10
N VAL A 40 1.18 2.37 16.90
CA VAL A 40 0.78 1.85 15.58
C VAL A 40 -0.71 2.03 15.38
N LEU A 41 -1.12 2.56 14.22
CA LEU A 41 -2.52 2.60 13.79
C LEU A 41 -2.72 1.62 12.63
N LEU A 42 -3.56 0.61 12.85
CA LEU A 42 -3.98 -0.34 11.82
C LEU A 42 -5.41 -0.03 11.38
N LEU A 43 -5.60 0.35 10.12
CA LEU A 43 -6.92 0.56 9.51
C LEU A 43 -7.26 -0.61 8.59
N GLY A 44 -8.48 -1.13 8.66
CA GLY A 44 -8.90 -2.28 7.87
C GLY A 44 -8.21 -3.59 8.28
N CYS A 45 -7.88 -3.73 9.58
CA CYS A 45 -7.38 -4.98 10.15
C CYS A 45 -8.57 -5.91 10.40
N GLY A 46 -8.75 -6.89 9.51
CA GLY A 46 -9.71 -7.98 9.69
C GLY A 46 -9.16 -9.12 10.56
N ASP A 47 -7.84 -9.23 10.68
CA ASP A 47 -7.16 -10.37 11.30
C ASP A 47 -5.77 -9.98 11.90
N PRO A 48 -5.22 -10.73 12.88
CA PRO A 48 -4.03 -10.33 13.65
C PRO A 48 -2.71 -10.78 13.02
N ARG A 49 -2.67 -11.28 11.79
CA ARG A 49 -1.45 -11.87 11.21
C ARG A 49 -0.24 -10.93 11.22
N ASN A 50 -0.45 -9.64 10.88
CA ASN A 50 0.63 -8.66 10.83
C ASN A 50 1.15 -8.37 12.24
N LEU A 51 0.27 -8.37 13.23
CA LEU A 51 0.60 -8.25 14.65
C LEU A 51 1.43 -9.45 15.11
N LEU A 52 0.87 -10.65 14.95
CA LEU A 52 1.49 -11.91 15.37
C LEU A 52 2.87 -12.11 14.74
N PHE A 53 2.99 -11.80 13.44
CA PHE A 53 4.25 -11.87 12.72
C PHE A 53 5.26 -10.81 13.20
N THR A 54 4.83 -9.55 13.39
CA THR A 54 5.69 -8.47 13.90
C THR A 54 6.26 -8.81 15.28
N LEU A 55 5.46 -9.34 16.21
CA LEU A 55 5.93 -9.69 17.55
C LEU A 55 6.92 -10.86 17.53
N TRP A 56 6.72 -11.82 16.62
CA TRP A 56 7.63 -12.95 16.46
C TRP A 56 8.99 -12.52 15.86
N CYS A 57 9.01 -11.59 14.90
CA CYS A 57 10.27 -11.06 14.35
C CYS A 57 11.07 -10.22 15.37
N ASN A 58 10.41 -9.63 16.38
CA ASN A 58 11.02 -8.65 17.31
C ASN A 58 11.03 -9.13 18.78
N GLN A 59 11.27 -10.42 19.03
CA GLN A 59 11.23 -11.01 20.39
C GLN A 59 12.22 -10.36 21.38
N ASP A 60 13.38 -9.91 20.88
CA ASP A 60 14.49 -9.38 21.69
C ASP A 60 14.35 -7.90 22.10
N GLU A 61 13.32 -7.17 21.63
CA GLU A 61 13.13 -5.75 21.98
C GLU A 61 12.24 -5.57 23.24
N GLN A 62 12.69 -4.75 24.19
CA GLN A 62 11.97 -4.36 25.42
C GLN A 62 10.98 -3.19 25.18
N VAL A 63 10.11 -3.30 24.17
CA VAL A 63 9.16 -2.20 23.87
C VAL A 63 7.76 -2.51 24.33
N LYS A 64 7.06 -1.50 24.84
CA LYS A 64 5.61 -1.54 25.08
C LYS A 64 4.87 -1.26 23.75
N TRP A 65 3.97 -2.16 23.41
CA TRP A 65 3.30 -2.34 22.14
C TRP A 65 1.84 -1.93 22.24
N GLU A 66 1.21 -1.51 21.14
CA GLU A 66 -0.25 -1.36 21.10
C GLU A 66 -0.87 -1.84 19.78
N PHE A 67 -1.81 -2.80 19.77
CA PHE A 67 -2.31 -3.44 18.52
C PHE A 67 -3.81 -3.84 18.52
N LEU A 68 -4.29 -4.70 17.59
CA LEU A 68 -5.67 -5.23 17.48
C LEU A 68 -5.68 -6.55 16.66
N CYS A 69 -6.67 -7.46 16.84
CA CYS A 69 -7.29 -8.43 15.88
C CYS A 69 -7.54 -9.90 16.40
N CYS A 70 -8.25 -10.79 15.64
CA CYS A 70 -8.60 -12.22 15.95
C CYS A 70 -8.76 -13.18 14.72
N ASP A 71 -8.73 -14.52 14.96
CA ASP A 71 -8.36 -15.72 14.12
C ASP A 71 -9.50 -16.62 13.51
N LEU A 72 -9.16 -17.85 13.03
CA LEU A 72 -9.37 -18.35 11.65
C LEU A 72 -9.36 -19.89 11.40
N GLU A 73 -10.47 -20.55 10.98
CA GLU A 73 -10.57 -21.82 10.14
C GLU A 73 -12.02 -22.06 9.61
N ILE A 74 -12.33 -22.75 8.47
CA ILE A 74 -13.72 -22.92 7.87
C ILE A 74 -14.54 -24.11 8.40
N ALA A 75 -13.89 -25.21 8.78
CA ALA A 75 -14.53 -26.34 9.42
C ALA A 75 -13.86 -26.59 10.77
N ILE A 76 -14.60 -27.08 11.75
CA ILE A 76 -14.06 -27.37 13.09
C ILE A 76 -14.41 -28.79 13.51
N LEU A 77 -13.51 -29.43 14.26
CA LEU A 77 -13.78 -30.70 14.91
C LEU A 77 -14.71 -30.50 16.11
N ASP A 78 -15.37 -31.57 16.54
CA ASP A 78 -16.24 -31.56 17.73
C ASP A 78 -15.50 -31.13 19.00
N THR A 79 -14.22 -31.51 19.11
CA THR A 79 -13.32 -31.12 20.20
C THR A 79 -13.02 -29.63 20.19
N ASP A 80 -12.82 -29.06 19.01
CA ASP A 80 -12.53 -27.63 18.84
C ASP A 80 -13.78 -26.79 19.08
N ASN A 81 -14.95 -27.31 18.66
CA ASN A 81 -16.24 -26.70 18.97
C ASN A 81 -16.51 -26.66 20.48
N ALA A 82 -16.16 -27.73 21.22
CA ALA A 82 -16.27 -27.75 22.68
C ALA A 82 -15.31 -26.76 23.34
N LEU A 83 -14.07 -26.64 22.84
CA LEU A 83 -13.14 -25.62 23.32
C LEU A 83 -13.68 -24.20 23.06
N LEU A 84 -14.22 -23.97 21.87
CA LEU A 84 -14.81 -22.70 21.46
C LEU A 84 -16.00 -22.32 22.38
N GLN A 85 -16.88 -23.27 22.71
CA GLN A 85 -17.98 -23.05 23.66
C GLN A 85 -17.48 -22.55 25.03
N VAL A 86 -16.45 -23.19 25.58
CA VAL A 86 -15.87 -22.83 26.88
C VAL A 86 -15.27 -21.43 26.84
N GLN A 87 -14.50 -21.10 25.79
CA GLN A 87 -13.88 -19.78 25.65
C GLN A 87 -14.91 -18.67 25.42
N LEU A 88 -15.91 -18.90 24.56
CA LEU A 88 -16.98 -17.93 24.28
C LEU A 88 -17.81 -17.63 25.54
N SER A 89 -18.14 -18.66 26.33
CA SER A 89 -18.87 -18.48 27.59
C SER A 89 -18.12 -17.55 28.54
N LYS A 90 -16.80 -17.72 28.66
CA LYS A 90 -15.95 -16.85 29.47
C LYS A 90 -15.88 -15.42 28.92
N LEU A 91 -15.71 -15.24 27.61
CA LEU A 91 -15.68 -13.92 26.97
C LEU A 91 -17.01 -13.17 27.14
N ILE A 92 -18.14 -13.87 27.07
CA ILE A 92 -19.48 -13.30 27.30
C ILE A 92 -19.67 -12.93 28.78
N GLU A 93 -19.09 -13.65 29.72
CA GLU A 93 -19.15 -13.23 31.13
C GLU A 93 -18.34 -11.93 31.36
N GLU A 94 -17.11 -11.88 30.84
CA GLU A 94 -16.19 -10.76 31.06
C GLU A 94 -16.53 -9.49 30.22
N SER A 95 -17.39 -9.60 29.20
CA SER A 95 -17.78 -8.50 28.31
C SER A 95 -19.11 -7.82 28.67
N ALA A 96 -19.60 -7.96 29.90
CA ALA A 96 -20.90 -7.43 30.31
C ALA A 96 -21.02 -5.90 30.16
N ASN A 97 -19.93 -5.17 30.39
CA ASN A 97 -19.80 -3.74 30.11
C ASN A 97 -18.31 -3.35 30.14
N LEU A 98 -18.00 -2.12 29.71
CA LEU A 98 -16.62 -1.62 29.64
C LEU A 98 -15.87 -1.71 30.98
N LYS A 99 -16.55 -1.49 32.12
CA LYS A 99 -15.92 -1.56 33.45
C LYS A 99 -15.53 -2.99 33.80
N VAL A 100 -16.44 -3.95 33.61
CA VAL A 100 -16.17 -5.37 33.85
C VAL A 100 -15.01 -5.86 32.98
N TRP A 101 -15.02 -5.51 31.68
CA TRP A 101 -13.93 -5.87 30.77
C TRP A 101 -12.58 -5.30 31.22
N SER A 102 -12.54 -4.01 31.61
CA SER A 102 -11.30 -3.37 32.07
C SER A 102 -10.69 -4.00 33.33
N SER A 103 -11.53 -4.60 34.19
CA SER A 103 -11.10 -5.30 35.40
C SER A 103 -10.72 -6.77 35.15
N SER A 104 -10.93 -7.27 33.94
CA SER A 104 -10.77 -8.67 33.57
C SER A 104 -9.31 -9.02 33.22
N THR A 105 -9.02 -10.33 33.07
CA THR A 105 -7.69 -10.79 32.63
C THR A 105 -7.35 -10.36 31.21
N TYR A 106 -8.34 -10.10 30.36
CA TYR A 106 -8.15 -9.60 29.00
C TYR A 106 -8.02 -8.08 28.97
N GLY A 107 -8.68 -7.36 29.89
CA GLY A 107 -8.68 -5.90 29.99
C GLY A 107 -7.29 -5.25 30.13
N SER A 108 -6.31 -5.97 30.68
CA SER A 108 -4.93 -5.48 30.79
C SER A 108 -4.21 -5.38 29.45
N ALA A 109 -4.63 -6.18 28.47
CA ALA A 109 -4.00 -6.25 27.15
C ALA A 109 -4.93 -5.75 26.04
N ILE A 110 -6.26 -5.83 26.17
CA ILE A 110 -7.25 -5.46 25.15
C ILE A 110 -8.25 -4.46 25.77
N CYS A 111 -8.48 -3.34 25.09
CA CYS A 111 -9.35 -2.26 25.50
C CYS A 111 -10.28 -1.86 24.35
N PHE A 112 -11.58 -1.81 24.63
CA PHE A 112 -12.58 -1.31 23.69
C PHE A 112 -12.68 0.21 23.79
N MET A 113 -12.64 0.90 22.65
CA MET A 113 -12.64 2.37 22.62
C MET A 113 -14.00 2.99 22.91
N ASN A 114 -15.08 2.26 22.65
CA ASN A 114 -16.44 2.70 22.94
C ASN A 114 -17.35 1.53 23.30
N LYS A 115 -18.49 1.85 23.92
CA LYS A 115 -19.49 0.86 24.32
C LYS A 115 -20.07 0.13 23.12
N GLU A 116 -20.32 0.84 22.01
CA GLU A 116 -20.93 0.26 20.81
C GLU A 116 -20.06 -0.87 20.20
N THR A 117 -18.74 -0.71 20.17
CA THR A 117 -17.84 -1.77 19.69
C THR A 117 -17.92 -3.00 20.59
N LEU A 118 -17.90 -2.82 21.92
CA LEU A 118 -18.04 -3.93 22.87
C LEU A 118 -19.38 -4.65 22.68
N ASP A 119 -20.47 -3.89 22.59
CA ASP A 119 -21.83 -4.44 22.45
C ASP A 119 -21.96 -5.26 21.15
N ARG A 120 -21.44 -4.76 20.02
CA ARG A 120 -21.42 -5.49 18.73
C ARG A 120 -20.55 -6.73 18.79
N THR A 121 -19.36 -6.66 19.38
CA THR A 121 -18.48 -7.81 19.53
C THR A 121 -19.11 -8.89 20.42
N ARG A 122 -19.75 -8.48 21.52
CA ARG A 122 -20.51 -9.37 22.42
C ARG A 122 -21.68 -10.06 21.69
N GLU A 123 -22.41 -9.33 20.85
CA GLU A 123 -23.50 -9.88 20.06
C GLU A 123 -23.01 -11.00 19.12
N ILE A 124 -21.92 -10.76 18.39
CA ILE A 124 -21.30 -11.77 17.53
C ILE A 124 -20.83 -12.99 18.34
N TRP A 125 -20.17 -12.78 19.49
CA TRP A 125 -19.77 -13.90 20.37
C TRP A 125 -20.97 -14.71 20.87
N SER A 126 -22.11 -14.04 21.12
CA SER A 126 -23.34 -14.71 21.53
C SER A 126 -23.90 -15.57 20.40
N GLN A 127 -23.90 -15.06 19.15
CA GLN A 127 -24.30 -15.83 17.97
C GLN A 127 -23.36 -17.02 17.72
N TYR A 128 -22.05 -16.84 17.91
CA TYR A 128 -21.10 -17.96 17.86
C TYR A 128 -21.45 -19.00 18.92
N LEU A 129 -21.72 -18.60 20.17
CA LEU A 129 -22.08 -19.53 21.23
C LEU A 129 -23.37 -20.30 20.91
N GLU A 130 -24.41 -19.62 20.42
CA GLU A 130 -25.65 -20.24 19.94
C GLU A 130 -25.39 -21.29 18.87
N ALA A 131 -24.61 -20.94 17.83
CA ALA A 131 -24.28 -21.86 16.74
C ALA A 131 -23.43 -23.06 17.21
N THR A 132 -22.52 -22.85 18.17
CA THR A 132 -21.73 -23.94 18.75
C THR A 132 -22.59 -24.88 19.60
N ASN A 133 -23.65 -24.38 20.24
CA ASN A 133 -24.56 -25.15 21.12
C ASN A 133 -25.59 -26.01 20.36
N LEU A 134 -25.72 -25.82 19.04
CA LEU A 134 -26.61 -26.63 18.20
C LEU A 134 -26.24 -28.12 18.30
N LYS A 135 -27.21 -28.94 18.72
CA LYS A 135 -26.98 -30.37 18.95
C LYS A 135 -26.84 -31.13 17.62
N PRO A 136 -25.95 -32.14 17.54
CA PRO A 136 -25.79 -32.96 16.34
C PRO A 136 -27.08 -33.70 15.99
N GLY A 137 -27.41 -33.78 14.70
CA GLY A 137 -28.59 -34.50 14.20
C GLY A 137 -29.94 -33.84 14.52
N THR A 138 -29.92 -32.55 14.89
CA THR A 138 -31.13 -31.74 15.00
C THR A 138 -31.41 -31.02 13.68
N GLU A 139 -32.70 -30.81 13.37
CA GLU A 139 -33.13 -30.13 12.14
C GLU A 139 -32.54 -28.70 12.03
N GLU A 140 -32.39 -28.00 13.16
CA GLU A 140 -31.80 -26.67 13.22
C GLU A 140 -30.31 -26.67 12.81
N ARG A 141 -29.56 -27.67 13.28
CA ARG A 141 -28.14 -27.84 12.92
C ARG A 141 -27.99 -28.20 11.44
N ASP A 142 -28.78 -29.15 10.96
CA ASP A 142 -28.73 -29.60 9.57
C ASP A 142 -29.04 -28.44 8.61
N ARG A 143 -30.02 -27.59 8.97
CA ARG A 143 -30.37 -26.39 8.22
C ARG A 143 -29.23 -25.37 8.18
N PHE A 144 -28.57 -25.13 9.32
CA PHE A 144 -27.40 -24.25 9.38
C PHE A 144 -26.25 -24.75 8.50
N ASP A 145 -25.91 -26.04 8.61
CA ASP A 145 -24.83 -26.65 7.85
C ASP A 145 -25.15 -26.69 6.34
N GLN A 146 -26.41 -26.97 5.96
CA GLN A 146 -26.84 -26.98 4.55
C GLN A 146 -26.81 -25.59 3.92
N LYS A 147 -27.24 -24.54 4.65
CA LYS A 147 -27.22 -23.16 4.17
C LYS A 147 -25.80 -22.70 3.84
N PHE A 148 -24.85 -23.02 4.71
CA PHE A 148 -23.45 -22.65 4.51
C PHE A 148 -22.79 -23.44 3.36
N LYS A 149 -23.07 -24.75 3.26
CA LYS A 149 -22.62 -25.60 2.12
C LYS A 149 -23.10 -25.06 0.78
N TYR A 150 -24.37 -24.66 0.70
CA TYR A 150 -24.91 -24.04 -0.52
C TYR A 150 -24.15 -22.76 -0.90
N GLY A 151 -23.78 -21.92 0.08
CA GLY A 151 -22.97 -20.72 -0.17
C GLY A 151 -21.58 -21.02 -0.73
N ILE A 152 -20.92 -22.06 -0.21
CA ILE A 152 -19.63 -22.55 -0.74
C ILE A 152 -19.79 -23.05 -2.17
N GLU A 153 -20.80 -23.89 -2.44
CA GLU A 153 -21.06 -24.46 -3.77
C GLU A 153 -21.39 -23.38 -4.79
N ALA A 154 -22.22 -22.39 -4.42
CA ALA A 154 -22.57 -21.25 -5.25
C ALA A 154 -21.33 -20.42 -5.63
N THR A 155 -20.51 -20.06 -4.63
CA THR A 155 -19.24 -19.34 -4.84
C THR A 155 -18.29 -20.15 -5.72
N THR A 156 -18.19 -21.46 -5.47
CA THR A 156 -17.31 -22.37 -6.22
C THR A 156 -17.70 -22.47 -7.69
N LYS A 157 -19.00 -22.49 -7.97
CA LYS A 157 -19.55 -22.52 -9.31
C LYS A 157 -19.38 -21.19 -10.02
N GLU A 158 -19.62 -20.07 -9.33
CA GLU A 158 -19.50 -18.71 -9.86
C GLU A 158 -18.06 -18.37 -10.25
N TYR A 159 -17.09 -18.73 -9.41
CA TYR A 159 -15.67 -18.41 -9.62
C TYR A 159 -14.84 -19.59 -10.15
N HIS A 160 -15.50 -20.69 -10.57
CA HIS A 160 -14.93 -21.85 -11.26
C HIS A 160 -13.73 -22.54 -10.58
N PHE A 161 -13.80 -22.89 -9.29
CA PHE A 161 -12.67 -23.52 -8.56
C PHE A 161 -12.40 -25.02 -8.85
N SER A 162 -13.09 -25.66 -9.82
CA SER A 162 -13.09 -27.14 -9.95
C SER A 162 -11.87 -27.76 -10.65
N ARG A 163 -11.37 -28.86 -10.06
CA ARG A 163 -10.21 -29.69 -10.46
C ARG A 163 -10.40 -30.46 -11.77
N ASN A 164 -11.63 -30.82 -12.16
CA ASN A 164 -11.92 -31.77 -13.25
C ASN A 164 -12.06 -31.14 -14.65
N ASP A 165 -11.74 -29.86 -14.77
CA ASP A 165 -12.41 -29.02 -15.75
C ASP A 165 -11.35 -28.26 -16.61
N ILE A 166 -10.10 -28.75 -16.54
CA ILE A 166 -8.82 -28.20 -17.04
C ILE A 166 -8.77 -27.90 -18.57
N GLY A 167 -9.83 -28.19 -19.33
CA GLY A 167 -9.86 -28.07 -20.80
C GLY A 167 -10.38 -26.76 -21.42
N GLY A 168 -10.83 -25.76 -20.63
CA GLY A 168 -11.47 -24.54 -21.16
C GLY A 168 -10.53 -23.31 -21.27
N HIS A 169 -10.58 -22.62 -22.40
CA HIS A 169 -9.69 -21.48 -22.77
C HIS A 169 -9.96 -20.15 -22.03
N ASP A 170 -10.89 -20.07 -21.07
CA ASP A 170 -11.38 -18.80 -20.50
C ASP A 170 -11.46 -18.81 -18.95
N ARG A 171 -10.42 -19.32 -18.27
CA ARG A 171 -10.40 -19.46 -16.80
C ARG A 171 -9.59 -18.37 -16.10
N GLU A 172 -10.18 -17.73 -15.09
CA GLU A 172 -9.43 -16.95 -14.09
C GLU A 172 -8.68 -17.90 -13.14
N LEU A 173 -7.35 -17.95 -13.26
CA LEU A 173 -6.49 -18.69 -12.33
C LEU A 173 -6.35 -17.92 -11.00
N HIS A 174 -6.78 -18.53 -9.90
CA HIS A 174 -6.66 -17.98 -8.54
C HIS A 174 -5.27 -18.24 -7.96
N VAL A 175 -4.37 -17.28 -8.19
CA VAL A 175 -2.93 -17.43 -7.91
C VAL A 175 -2.44 -16.56 -6.74
N HIS A 176 -3.35 -16.00 -5.95
CA HIS A 176 -3.00 -15.09 -4.85
C HIS A 176 -2.12 -15.76 -3.78
N GLY A 177 -2.32 -17.06 -3.51
CA GLY A 177 -1.54 -17.88 -2.59
C GLY A 177 -0.02 -17.84 -2.84
N LEU A 178 0.40 -17.66 -4.09
CA LEU A 178 1.82 -17.68 -4.49
C LEU A 178 2.68 -16.60 -3.81
N ARG A 179 2.07 -15.56 -3.25
CA ARG A 179 2.80 -14.53 -2.49
C ARG A 179 3.50 -15.12 -1.27
N SER A 180 2.89 -16.12 -0.62
CA SER A 180 3.49 -16.82 0.52
C SER A 180 4.75 -17.61 0.16
N ALA A 181 4.94 -17.97 -1.11
CA ALA A 181 6.10 -18.73 -1.58
C ALA A 181 7.32 -17.84 -1.92
N GLY A 182 7.16 -16.50 -1.94
CA GLY A 182 8.25 -15.54 -2.18
C GLY A 182 9.08 -15.87 -3.43
N VAL A 183 10.40 -15.92 -3.29
CA VAL A 183 11.34 -16.26 -4.38
C VAL A 183 11.17 -17.66 -4.98
N ASN A 184 10.48 -18.57 -4.28
CA ASN A 184 10.21 -19.94 -4.74
C ASN A 184 8.82 -20.11 -5.37
N TRP A 185 8.13 -19.03 -5.72
CA TRP A 185 6.80 -19.05 -6.33
C TRP A 185 6.67 -19.99 -7.55
N ARG A 186 7.75 -20.21 -8.31
CA ARG A 186 7.75 -21.11 -9.48
C ARG A 186 7.58 -22.56 -9.07
N ASN A 187 8.33 -23.00 -8.07
CA ASN A 187 8.26 -24.36 -7.54
C ASN A 187 6.94 -24.59 -6.79
N ALA A 188 6.36 -23.52 -6.25
CA ALA A 188 5.09 -23.54 -5.53
C ALA A 188 3.85 -23.48 -6.43
N PHE A 189 4.00 -23.25 -7.74
CA PHE A 189 2.89 -22.86 -8.61
C PHE A 189 1.69 -23.83 -8.56
N GLU A 190 1.91 -25.09 -8.92
CA GLU A 190 0.86 -26.10 -8.96
C GLU A 190 0.38 -26.45 -7.54
N THR A 191 1.32 -26.61 -6.61
CA THR A 191 1.05 -26.96 -5.21
C THR A 191 0.09 -25.98 -4.52
N MET A 192 0.29 -24.67 -4.72
CA MET A 192 -0.50 -23.63 -4.04
C MET A 192 -1.89 -23.46 -4.67
N ILE A 193 -2.01 -23.60 -6.00
CA ILE A 193 -3.31 -23.60 -6.68
C ILE A 193 -4.14 -24.80 -6.22
N ASP A 194 -3.52 -25.98 -6.16
CA ASP A 194 -4.16 -27.20 -5.66
C ASP A 194 -4.58 -27.08 -4.19
N ALA A 195 -3.73 -26.48 -3.35
CA ALA A 195 -4.03 -26.25 -1.94
C ALA A 195 -5.24 -25.30 -1.76
N PHE A 196 -5.32 -24.25 -2.58
CA PHE A 196 -6.45 -23.33 -2.63
C PHE A 196 -7.74 -24.02 -3.05
N CYS A 197 -7.73 -24.77 -4.16
CA CYS A 197 -8.91 -25.52 -4.61
C CYS A 197 -9.36 -26.54 -3.55
N GLY A 198 -8.40 -27.25 -2.92
CA GLY A 198 -8.69 -28.21 -1.85
C GLY A 198 -9.33 -27.57 -0.62
N PHE A 199 -8.94 -26.34 -0.26
CA PHE A 199 -9.58 -25.59 0.83
C PHE A 199 -11.06 -25.32 0.57
N TRP A 200 -11.42 -24.88 -0.63
CA TRP A 200 -12.81 -24.62 -1.01
C TRP A 200 -13.64 -25.90 -1.18
N GLU A 201 -13.01 -27.01 -1.60
CA GLU A 201 -13.68 -28.31 -1.78
C GLU A 201 -13.94 -28.99 -0.42
N TYR A 202 -12.89 -29.16 0.40
CA TYR A 202 -12.91 -29.98 1.61
C TYR A 202 -13.13 -29.16 2.90
N GLY A 203 -12.94 -27.83 2.87
CA GLY A 203 -12.97 -26.96 4.05
C GLY A 203 -11.66 -26.97 4.86
N VAL A 204 -10.63 -27.68 4.37
CA VAL A 204 -9.28 -27.77 4.93
C VAL A 204 -8.25 -27.71 3.82
N ILE A 205 -7.07 -27.16 4.14
CA ILE A 205 -6.00 -26.93 3.17
C ILE A 205 -5.53 -28.26 2.56
N GLY A 206 -5.39 -28.29 1.23
CA GLY A 206 -4.83 -29.45 0.53
C GLY A 206 -3.41 -29.78 1.01
N GLY A 207 -3.16 -31.02 1.43
CA GLY A 207 -1.91 -31.44 2.09
C GLY A 207 -2.06 -31.80 3.56
N ASN A 208 -3.22 -31.53 4.16
CA ASN A 208 -3.51 -31.83 5.55
C ASN A 208 -4.26 -33.16 5.69
N SER A 209 -3.64 -34.27 5.28
CA SER A 209 -4.28 -35.60 5.25
C SER A 209 -4.83 -36.01 6.62
N GLN A 210 -4.15 -35.66 7.71
CA GLN A 210 -4.59 -35.93 9.08
C GLN A 210 -5.94 -35.27 9.39
N ASP A 211 -6.11 -33.99 9.06
CA ASP A 211 -7.35 -33.27 9.35
C ASP A 211 -8.47 -33.68 8.38
N VAL A 212 -8.14 -34.00 7.12
CA VAL A 212 -9.10 -34.58 6.16
C VAL A 212 -9.63 -35.93 6.68
N GLU A 213 -8.75 -36.81 7.17
CA GLU A 213 -9.13 -38.08 7.77
C GLU A 213 -9.92 -37.89 9.07
N ALA A 214 -9.55 -36.91 9.89
CA ALA A 214 -10.27 -36.58 11.12
C ALA A 214 -11.69 -36.08 10.81
N LEU A 215 -11.86 -35.21 9.81
CA LEU A 215 -13.18 -34.75 9.35
C LEU A 215 -14.02 -35.89 8.78
N ALA A 216 -13.39 -36.84 8.08
CA ALA A 216 -14.08 -38.03 7.58
C ALA A 216 -14.53 -38.98 8.71
N ARG A 217 -13.74 -39.09 9.80
CA ARG A 217 -14.03 -39.98 10.94
C ARG A 217 -14.98 -39.39 11.98
N TYR A 218 -14.82 -38.11 12.30
CA TYR A 218 -15.53 -37.44 13.40
C TYR A 218 -16.65 -36.50 12.93
N GLY A 219 -16.82 -36.36 11.61
CA GLY A 219 -17.86 -35.54 10.99
C GLY A 219 -17.38 -34.13 10.64
N ARG A 220 -17.84 -33.64 9.48
CA ARG A 220 -17.55 -32.28 8.99
C ARG A 220 -18.60 -31.30 9.54
N ARG A 221 -18.21 -30.43 10.48
CA ARG A 221 -19.04 -29.32 10.96
C ARG A 221 -18.61 -27.98 10.38
N VAL A 222 -19.58 -27.12 10.09
CA VAL A 222 -19.33 -25.73 9.72
C VAL A 222 -18.76 -24.98 10.91
N ASN A 223 -17.66 -24.23 10.71
CA ASN A 223 -17.11 -23.34 11.72
C ASN A 223 -17.98 -22.08 11.87
N PRO A 224 -18.57 -21.84 13.07
CA PRO A 224 -19.31 -20.61 13.35
C PRO A 224 -18.51 -19.33 13.11
N LEU A 225 -17.19 -19.35 13.34
CA LEU A 225 -16.29 -18.20 13.14
C LEU A 225 -16.19 -17.74 11.69
N MET A 226 -16.53 -18.62 10.73
CA MET A 226 -16.55 -18.32 9.30
C MET A 226 -17.95 -18.14 8.75
N ALA A 227 -18.93 -18.80 9.37
CA ALA A 227 -20.32 -18.77 8.94
C ALA A 227 -21.07 -17.51 9.38
N ILE A 228 -20.73 -16.96 10.54
CA ILE A 228 -21.40 -15.79 11.11
C ILE A 228 -20.52 -14.56 10.95
N SER A 229 -21.08 -13.51 10.37
CA SER A 229 -20.45 -12.22 10.15
C SER A 229 -21.42 -11.08 10.45
N SER A 230 -21.02 -9.82 10.21
CA SER A 230 -21.94 -8.68 10.30
C SER A 230 -23.13 -8.74 9.31
N ALA A 231 -23.08 -9.61 8.29
CA ALA A 231 -24.26 -9.89 7.45
C ALA A 231 -25.28 -10.85 8.11
N GLY A 232 -24.95 -11.38 9.29
CA GLY A 232 -25.71 -12.39 10.02
C GLY A 232 -25.42 -13.79 9.50
N ASP A 233 -26.46 -14.60 9.37
CA ASP A 233 -26.42 -16.04 9.04
C ASP A 233 -26.26 -16.36 7.53
N THR A 234 -25.76 -15.42 6.72
CA THR A 234 -25.55 -15.60 5.27
C THR A 234 -24.08 -15.86 4.96
N PHE A 235 -23.81 -16.78 4.03
CA PHE A 235 -22.45 -17.02 3.54
C PHE A 235 -21.90 -15.73 2.91
N ALA A 236 -20.87 -15.16 3.52
CA ALA A 236 -20.25 -13.91 3.09
C ALA A 236 -18.74 -14.06 2.87
N VAL A 237 -18.15 -15.23 3.11
CA VAL A 237 -16.69 -15.42 3.01
C VAL A 237 -16.21 -15.07 1.61
N ALA A 238 -15.24 -14.16 1.52
CA ALA A 238 -14.73 -13.69 0.25
C ALA A 238 -14.08 -14.82 -0.56
N HIS A 239 -14.33 -14.85 -1.87
CA HIS A 239 -13.76 -15.86 -2.80
C HIS A 239 -12.22 -15.86 -2.85
N SER A 240 -11.57 -14.79 -2.38
CA SER A 240 -10.11 -14.65 -2.29
C SER A 240 -9.53 -15.08 -0.94
N SER A 241 -10.34 -15.70 -0.06
CA SER A 241 -9.92 -16.15 1.26
C SER A 241 -8.96 -17.34 1.16
N ASP A 242 -7.71 -17.04 1.49
CA ASP A 242 -6.50 -17.86 1.48
C ASP A 242 -5.91 -18.24 2.86
N PRO A 243 -6.13 -19.39 3.52
CA PRO A 243 -5.53 -19.65 4.84
C PRO A 243 -3.99 -19.70 4.83
N ILE A 244 -3.35 -20.09 3.72
CA ILE A 244 -1.87 -20.09 3.63
C ILE A 244 -1.29 -18.71 3.30
N LEU A 245 -2.11 -17.72 2.95
CA LEU A 245 -1.65 -16.35 2.66
C LEU A 245 -1.00 -15.67 3.87
N GLY A 246 -1.44 -15.97 5.09
CA GLY A 246 -0.91 -15.37 6.32
C GLY A 246 0.50 -15.82 6.72
N PHE A 247 1.11 -16.75 5.98
CA PHE A 247 2.35 -17.43 6.35
C PHE A 247 3.44 -17.30 5.30
N ASN A 248 4.69 -17.48 5.73
CA ASN A 248 5.86 -17.39 4.86
C ASN A 248 6.38 -18.79 4.55
N LEU A 249 6.09 -19.29 3.35
CA LEU A 249 6.20 -20.70 2.99
C LEU A 249 7.34 -20.99 1.98
N ALA A 250 8.17 -20.00 1.64
CA ALA A 250 9.23 -20.15 0.65
C ALA A 250 10.11 -21.39 0.88
N SER A 251 10.51 -21.66 2.13
CA SER A 251 11.38 -22.78 2.48
C SER A 251 10.75 -24.16 2.31
N ALA A 252 9.42 -24.28 2.25
CA ALA A 252 8.74 -25.54 1.95
C ALA A 252 9.01 -26.01 0.51
N PHE A 253 9.48 -25.12 -0.36
CA PHE A 253 9.69 -25.33 -1.79
C PHE A 253 11.16 -25.35 -2.20
N ASP A 254 12.08 -25.46 -1.24
CA ASP A 254 13.51 -25.53 -1.52
C ASP A 254 13.89 -26.88 -2.16
N ASP A 255 13.26 -28.01 -1.81
CA ASP A 255 13.62 -29.31 -2.41
C ASP A 255 12.97 -29.51 -3.81
N ASP A 256 13.79 -29.34 -4.84
CA ASP A 256 13.40 -29.57 -6.23
C ASP A 256 13.03 -31.05 -6.51
N ASN A 257 13.50 -32.00 -5.69
CA ASN A 257 13.22 -33.42 -5.85
C ASN A 257 11.97 -33.90 -5.10
N ALA A 258 11.44 -33.08 -4.19
CA ALA A 258 10.24 -33.41 -3.44
C ALA A 258 9.05 -33.56 -4.40
N SER A 259 8.24 -34.61 -4.19
CA SER A 259 6.97 -34.79 -4.88
C SER A 259 5.99 -33.67 -4.52
N GLU A 260 4.98 -33.45 -5.35
CA GLU A 260 3.93 -32.45 -5.07
C GLU A 260 3.22 -32.69 -3.74
N GLN A 261 3.03 -33.95 -3.36
CA GLN A 261 2.41 -34.31 -2.09
C GLN A 261 3.28 -33.91 -0.90
N GLU A 262 4.58 -34.22 -0.95
CA GLU A 262 5.53 -33.85 0.10
C GLU A 262 5.63 -32.32 0.24
N ARG A 263 5.59 -31.58 -0.87
CA ARG A 263 5.57 -30.11 -0.85
C ARG A 263 4.31 -29.56 -0.19
N ARG A 264 3.12 -30.12 -0.49
CA ARG A 264 1.86 -29.74 0.16
C ARG A 264 1.91 -29.98 1.67
N GLU A 265 2.35 -31.16 2.09
CA GLU A 265 2.48 -31.51 3.50
C GLU A 265 3.47 -30.60 4.23
N SER A 266 4.64 -30.35 3.62
CA SER A 266 5.66 -29.43 4.13
C SER A 266 5.12 -28.00 4.30
N ALA A 267 4.38 -27.50 3.32
CA ALA A 267 3.78 -26.15 3.37
C ALA A 267 2.77 -26.01 4.53
N VAL A 268 1.88 -27.00 4.71
CA VAL A 268 0.89 -27.01 5.79
C VAL A 268 1.57 -27.13 7.17
N LEU A 269 2.55 -28.04 7.30
CA LEU A 269 3.30 -28.22 8.55
C LEU A 269 4.05 -26.94 8.95
N LEU A 270 4.68 -26.27 7.98
CA LEU A 270 5.37 -25.01 8.19
C LEU A 270 4.42 -23.89 8.64
N ALA A 271 3.24 -23.77 8.01
CA ALA A 271 2.21 -22.82 8.42
C ALA A 271 1.77 -23.04 9.87
N LYS A 272 1.45 -24.30 10.23
CA LYS A 272 1.07 -24.69 11.61
C LYS A 272 2.18 -24.39 12.63
N SER A 273 3.45 -24.65 12.28
CA SER A 273 4.59 -24.35 13.15
C SER A 273 4.73 -22.84 13.40
N GLN A 274 4.71 -22.04 12.32
CA GLN A 274 4.80 -20.58 12.43
C GLN A 274 3.66 -19.99 13.25
N PHE A 275 2.43 -20.49 13.08
CA PHE A 275 1.30 -20.05 13.88
C PHE A 275 1.53 -20.29 15.39
N ARG A 276 1.96 -21.50 15.77
CA ARG A 276 2.24 -21.86 17.16
C ARG A 276 3.32 -20.96 17.78
N GLU A 277 4.41 -20.72 17.06
CA GLU A 277 5.51 -19.87 17.52
C GLU A 277 5.07 -18.42 17.71
N ARG A 278 4.31 -17.87 16.75
CA ARG A 278 3.77 -16.51 16.82
C ARG A 278 2.81 -16.33 18.01
N CYS A 279 1.92 -17.29 18.25
CA CYS A 279 1.01 -17.28 19.41
C CYS A 279 1.77 -17.36 20.74
N THR A 280 2.86 -18.14 20.78
CA THR A 280 3.72 -18.24 21.98
C THR A 280 4.41 -16.91 22.29
N ALA A 281 4.95 -16.25 21.26
CA ALA A 281 5.55 -14.92 21.39
C ALA A 281 4.54 -13.86 21.86
N PHE A 282 3.34 -13.85 21.27
CA PHE A 282 2.24 -12.98 21.69
C PHE A 282 1.88 -13.19 23.17
N GLY A 283 1.67 -14.45 23.57
CA GLY A 283 1.37 -14.78 24.96
C GLY A 283 2.47 -14.36 25.95
N GLY A 284 3.75 -14.42 25.52
CA GLY A 284 4.88 -13.89 26.29
C GLY A 284 4.75 -12.39 26.55
N LYS A 285 4.58 -11.59 25.49
CA LYS A 285 4.47 -10.13 25.58
C LYS A 285 3.22 -9.66 26.36
N VAL A 286 2.11 -10.40 26.26
CA VAL A 286 0.90 -10.14 27.08
C VAL A 286 1.20 -10.34 28.57
N ARG A 287 1.89 -11.43 28.96
CA ARG A 287 2.27 -11.67 30.37
C ARG A 287 3.24 -10.63 30.91
N GLU A 288 4.15 -10.14 30.06
CA GLU A 288 5.08 -9.05 30.38
C GLU A 288 4.40 -7.68 30.50
N LYS A 289 3.10 -7.56 30.18
CA LYS A 289 2.38 -6.28 30.02
C LYS A 289 3.12 -5.33 29.07
N ALA A 290 3.83 -5.92 28.11
CA ALA A 290 4.54 -5.22 27.07
C ALA A 290 3.61 -4.89 25.90
N ILE A 291 2.31 -5.18 25.96
CA ILE A 291 1.36 -4.89 24.88
C ILE A 291 0.00 -4.44 25.44
N LEU A 292 -0.56 -3.41 24.82
CA LEU A 292 -1.94 -2.95 24.94
C LEU A 292 -2.64 -3.15 23.58
N ILE A 293 -3.95 -3.16 23.49
CA ILE A 293 -4.65 -3.32 22.21
C ILE A 293 -5.88 -2.45 22.29
N ARG A 294 -6.09 -1.52 21.36
CA ARG A 294 -7.30 -0.68 21.34
C ARG A 294 -8.16 -1.02 20.14
N VAL A 295 -9.42 -1.38 20.42
CA VAL A 295 -10.37 -1.89 19.43
C VAL A 295 -11.45 -0.87 19.13
N TYR A 296 -11.66 -0.59 17.85
CA TYR A 296 -12.79 0.20 17.36
C TYR A 296 -13.39 -0.46 16.11
N CYS A 297 -14.72 -0.58 16.08
CA CYS A 297 -15.47 -1.06 14.91
C CYS A 297 -16.30 0.09 14.34
N GLY A 298 -16.01 0.54 13.11
CA GLY A 298 -16.74 1.61 12.45
C GLY A 298 -16.09 2.09 11.15
N ASP A 299 -16.52 3.25 10.65
CA ASP A 299 -15.98 3.84 9.42
C ASP A 299 -14.55 4.38 9.65
N ALA A 300 -13.59 3.85 8.87
CA ALA A 300 -12.16 4.19 9.02
C ALA A 300 -11.86 5.67 8.75
N LEU A 301 -12.52 6.30 7.78
CA LEU A 301 -12.28 7.71 7.45
C LEU A 301 -12.83 8.61 8.55
N ARG A 302 -14.07 8.35 9.00
CA ARG A 302 -14.70 9.10 10.09
C ARG A 302 -13.88 8.99 11.36
N PHE A 303 -13.44 7.79 11.71
CA PHE A 303 -12.56 7.56 12.85
C PHE A 303 -11.25 8.39 12.76
N CYS A 304 -10.62 8.45 11.59
CA CYS A 304 -9.43 9.28 11.41
C CYS A 304 -9.72 10.78 11.61
N TYR A 305 -10.84 11.30 11.09
CA TYR A 305 -11.22 12.69 11.31
C TYR A 305 -11.61 12.99 12.76
N GLU A 306 -12.18 12.02 13.48
CA GLU A 306 -12.39 12.12 14.94
C GLU A 306 -11.06 12.27 15.68
N LEU A 307 -10.07 11.41 15.38
CA LEU A 307 -8.73 11.48 15.97
C LEU A 307 -8.04 12.82 15.66
N GLN A 308 -8.19 13.34 14.43
CA GLN A 308 -7.69 14.67 14.08
C GLN A 308 -8.37 15.78 14.90
N GLY A 309 -9.68 15.64 15.10
CA GLY A 309 -10.49 16.57 15.87
C GLY A 309 -10.07 16.65 17.34
N LEU A 310 -9.73 15.51 17.95
CA LEU A 310 -9.20 15.44 19.31
C LEU A 310 -7.85 16.14 19.47
N ARG A 311 -7.04 16.22 18.40
CA ARG A 311 -5.73 16.89 18.44
C ARG A 311 -5.83 18.42 18.48
N ASN A 312 -6.88 19.00 17.89
CA ASN A 312 -7.07 20.46 17.79
C ASN A 312 -8.54 20.87 18.03
N PRO A 313 -9.05 20.70 19.27
CA PRO A 313 -10.45 20.98 19.58
C PRO A 313 -10.86 22.44 19.31
N GLU A 314 -9.94 23.39 19.48
CA GLU A 314 -10.19 24.83 19.29
C GLU A 314 -10.23 25.30 17.81
N LYS A 315 -9.76 24.49 16.86
CA LYS A 315 -9.66 24.85 15.43
C LYS A 315 -10.58 24.04 14.51
N SER A 316 -11.37 23.10 15.04
CA SER A 316 -12.13 22.14 14.24
C SER A 316 -13.40 22.77 13.65
N ARG A 317 -13.25 23.53 12.55
CA ARG A 317 -14.36 23.88 11.64
C ARG A 317 -14.88 22.66 10.85
N THR A 318 -14.32 21.47 11.07
CA THR A 318 -14.57 20.24 10.29
C THR A 318 -15.73 19.40 10.82
N ASN A 319 -16.77 20.02 11.39
CA ASN A 319 -17.93 19.31 11.94
C ASN A 319 -18.58 18.40 10.89
N ILE A 320 -18.63 18.82 9.61
CA ILE A 320 -19.25 18.03 8.54
C ILE A 320 -18.56 16.66 8.29
N LEU A 321 -17.25 16.60 8.50
CA LEU A 321 -16.45 15.37 8.36
C LEU A 321 -16.62 14.42 9.56
N ARG A 322 -17.32 14.87 10.60
CA ARG A 322 -17.45 14.21 11.90
C ARG A 322 -18.91 14.00 12.36
N LEU A 323 -19.90 14.35 11.52
CA LEU A 323 -21.31 14.36 11.92
C LEU A 323 -21.88 13.01 12.31
N TYR A 324 -21.44 11.93 11.65
CA TYR A 324 -22.04 10.61 11.82
C TYR A 324 -20.95 9.54 11.89
N ALA A 325 -21.22 8.47 12.63
CA ALA A 325 -20.31 7.35 12.86
C ALA A 325 -20.03 6.51 11.61
N SER A 326 -21.01 6.42 10.71
CA SER A 326 -20.85 5.82 9.38
C SER A 326 -21.87 6.41 8.41
N ALA A 327 -21.83 6.02 7.14
CA ALA A 327 -22.82 6.43 6.14
C ALA A 327 -24.24 5.85 6.36
N TRP A 328 -24.36 4.83 7.22
CA TRP A 328 -25.58 4.06 7.48
C TRP A 328 -26.10 4.17 8.93
N HIS A 329 -25.49 5.05 9.74
CA HIS A 329 -25.84 5.26 11.14
C HIS A 329 -26.27 6.70 11.42
N SER A 330 -27.15 6.88 12.39
CA SER A 330 -27.72 8.17 12.78
C SER A 330 -26.99 8.85 13.95
N THR A 331 -25.99 8.19 14.53
CA THR A 331 -25.29 8.62 15.75
C THR A 331 -23.90 9.20 15.48
N LEU A 332 -23.40 10.02 16.42
CA LEU A 332 -22.01 10.50 16.46
C LEU A 332 -21.07 9.42 16.97
N ILE A 333 -19.78 9.51 16.62
CA ILE A 333 -18.73 8.70 17.26
C ILE A 333 -18.52 9.23 18.67
N VAL A 334 -18.78 8.39 19.67
CA VAL A 334 -18.44 8.64 21.06
C VAL A 334 -17.30 7.69 21.44
N LEU A 335 -16.23 8.23 22.02
CA LEU A 335 -15.06 7.46 22.48
C LEU A 335 -15.01 7.50 24.01
N ASP A 336 -15.52 6.44 24.65
CA ASP A 336 -15.77 6.38 26.10
C ASP A 336 -14.49 6.16 26.93
N ASN A 337 -13.52 5.42 26.38
CA ASN A 337 -12.28 5.02 27.07
C ASN A 337 -11.03 5.74 26.54
N PHE A 338 -11.20 6.86 25.84
CA PHE A 338 -10.06 7.64 25.35
C PHE A 338 -9.63 8.65 26.42
N ASP A 339 -8.62 8.27 27.20
CA ASP A 339 -8.07 9.15 28.21
C ASP A 339 -7.44 10.37 27.50
N THR A 340 -8.08 11.53 27.59
CA THR A 340 -7.58 12.78 26.96
C THR A 340 -6.23 13.21 27.54
N SER A 341 -5.87 12.66 28.70
CA SER A 341 -4.56 12.81 29.33
C SER A 341 -3.44 11.97 28.68
N SER A 342 -3.78 10.92 27.89
CA SER A 342 -2.82 9.97 27.31
C SER A 342 -2.02 10.48 26.10
N GLY A 343 -2.35 11.66 25.54
CA GLY A 343 -1.52 12.34 24.55
C GLY A 343 -1.34 11.62 23.20
N ILE A 344 -2.26 10.71 22.83
CA ILE A 344 -2.18 9.93 21.58
C ILE A 344 -2.77 10.74 20.42
N HIS A 345 -1.98 11.70 19.94
CA HIS A 345 -2.36 12.58 18.82
C HIS A 345 -1.56 12.32 17.53
N ALA A 346 -0.57 11.42 17.60
CA ALA A 346 0.27 11.04 16.47
C ALA A 346 0.75 9.59 16.60
N PHE A 347 0.90 8.93 15.47
CA PHE A 347 1.34 7.54 15.36
C PHE A 347 2.69 7.47 14.66
N ASP A 348 3.56 6.57 15.11
CA ASP A 348 4.85 6.36 14.45
C ASP A 348 4.66 5.56 13.15
N ILE A 349 3.71 4.62 13.14
CA ILE A 349 3.40 3.75 11.99
C ILE A 349 1.90 3.75 11.75
N ILE A 350 1.51 3.89 10.48
CA ILE A 350 0.12 3.74 10.03
C ILE A 350 0.09 2.71 8.91
N ASP A 351 -0.72 1.66 9.02
CA ASP A 351 -0.97 0.70 7.94
C ASP A 351 -2.45 0.73 7.57
N THR A 352 -2.76 0.96 6.30
CA THR A 352 -4.14 1.01 5.81
C THR A 352 -4.61 -0.30 5.17
N ASN A 353 -3.76 -1.33 5.12
CA ASN A 353 -4.01 -2.55 4.35
C ASN A 353 -4.45 -2.19 2.91
N ASN A 354 -5.36 -2.96 2.33
CA ASN A 354 -5.94 -2.73 1.01
C ASN A 354 -7.08 -1.67 0.96
N LEU A 355 -7.29 -0.85 2.00
CA LEU A 355 -8.39 0.12 2.04
C LEU A 355 -8.31 1.19 0.94
N ALA A 356 -7.15 1.39 0.31
CA ALA A 356 -6.98 2.31 -0.81
C ALA A 356 -7.85 1.95 -2.01
N ASP A 357 -8.21 0.67 -2.15
CA ASP A 357 -9.04 0.19 -3.25
C ASP A 357 -10.53 0.50 -3.07
N PRO A 358 -11.20 0.10 -1.97
CA PRO A 358 -12.62 0.39 -1.76
C PRO A 358 -12.90 1.86 -1.42
N LEU A 359 -12.01 2.52 -0.67
CA LEU A 359 -12.22 3.90 -0.20
C LEU A 359 -11.61 4.95 -1.15
N GLY A 360 -10.67 4.56 -2.01
CA GLY A 360 -9.91 5.50 -2.84
C GLY A 360 -8.78 6.19 -2.05
N ILE A 361 -7.56 6.14 -2.59
CA ILE A 361 -6.38 6.68 -1.93
C ILE A 361 -6.49 8.19 -1.63
N LEU A 362 -7.17 8.96 -2.49
CA LEU A 362 -7.37 10.40 -2.32
C LEU A 362 -8.31 10.76 -1.16
N ASN A 363 -9.15 9.84 -0.68
CA ASN A 363 -9.94 10.00 0.54
C ASN A 363 -9.11 9.67 1.79
N LEU A 364 -8.26 8.65 1.70
CA LEU A 364 -7.43 8.17 2.81
C LEU A 364 -6.33 9.18 3.17
N LEU A 365 -5.55 9.64 2.19
CA LEU A 365 -4.38 10.49 2.41
C LEU A 365 -4.65 11.76 3.25
N PRO A 366 -5.71 12.56 3.01
CA PRO A 366 -6.02 13.71 3.86
C PRO A 366 -6.50 13.32 5.28
N ALA A 367 -7.10 12.13 5.44
CA ALA A 367 -7.52 11.61 6.74
C ALA A 367 -6.34 11.09 7.59
N ILE A 368 -5.33 10.48 6.98
CA ILE A 368 -4.26 9.79 7.72
C ILE A 368 -2.94 10.58 7.79
N SER A 369 -2.61 11.39 6.77
CA SER A 369 -1.34 12.13 6.74
C SER A 369 -1.13 13.10 7.92
N PRO A 370 -2.17 13.72 8.52
CA PRO A 370 -2.00 14.54 9.73
C PRO A 370 -1.79 13.71 11.00
N LEU A 371 -2.17 12.43 11.01
CA LEU A 371 -2.03 11.53 12.16
C LEU A 371 -0.64 10.91 12.24
N LEU A 372 0.15 10.94 11.17
CA LEU A 372 1.52 10.43 11.17
C LEU A 372 2.44 11.41 11.93
N SER A 373 3.25 10.87 12.83
CA SER A 373 4.28 11.60 13.54
C SER A 373 5.34 12.13 12.58
N ARG A 374 5.86 13.34 12.83
CA ARG A 374 6.88 13.97 11.98
C ARG A 374 8.28 13.61 12.51
N LYS A 375 8.60 12.31 12.47
CA LYS A 375 9.94 11.76 12.77
C LYS A 375 10.53 11.13 11.50
N ALA A 376 11.85 11.03 11.42
CA ALA A 376 12.56 10.49 10.26
C ALA A 376 12.23 9.00 9.99
N THR A 377 11.79 8.28 11.02
CA THR A 377 11.48 6.84 10.99
C THR A 377 9.98 6.57 10.90
N SER A 378 9.14 7.60 10.95
CA SER A 378 7.70 7.43 10.86
C SER A 378 7.30 7.06 9.44
N THR A 379 6.55 5.97 9.30
CA THR A 379 6.21 5.39 8.00
C THR A 379 4.72 5.09 7.93
N MET A 380 4.12 5.42 6.79
CA MET A 380 2.76 5.03 6.46
C MET A 380 2.77 4.02 5.32
N PHE A 381 1.97 2.96 5.42
CA PHE A 381 1.83 1.93 4.40
C PHE A 381 0.44 1.97 3.77
N THR A 382 0.40 1.92 2.44
CA THR A 382 -0.83 1.73 1.66
C THR A 382 -0.65 0.55 0.73
N GLU A 383 -1.67 -0.29 0.58
CA GLU A 383 -1.65 -1.47 -0.28
C GLU A 383 -2.77 -1.37 -1.33
N THR A 384 -2.49 -1.83 -2.54
CA THR A 384 -3.48 -2.03 -3.61
C THR A 384 -3.40 -3.45 -4.09
N LEU A 385 -4.56 -4.05 -4.35
CA LEU A 385 -4.75 -5.36 -4.95
C LEU A 385 -5.32 -5.27 -6.37
N PHE A 386 -5.60 -4.07 -6.90
CA PHE A 386 -6.10 -3.86 -8.26
C PHE A 386 -5.05 -3.34 -9.23
N LYS A 387 -5.20 -3.73 -10.50
CA LYS A 387 -4.45 -3.19 -11.63
C LYS A 387 -5.18 -1.98 -12.23
N TYR A 388 -4.71 -0.77 -11.90
CA TYR A 388 -5.31 0.48 -12.40
C TYR A 388 -4.87 0.86 -13.82
N THR A 389 -3.64 0.49 -14.20
CA THR A 389 -3.04 0.88 -15.48
C THR A 389 -2.42 -0.33 -16.19
N LYS A 390 -2.24 -0.21 -17.51
CA LYS A 390 -1.53 -1.24 -18.28
C LYS A 390 -0.05 -1.31 -17.86
N ASP A 391 0.58 -0.16 -17.64
CA ASP A 391 1.97 -0.04 -17.19
C ASP A 391 2.01 0.28 -15.67
N PRO A 392 2.65 -0.55 -14.84
CA PRO A 392 2.81 -0.30 -13.41
C PRO A 392 3.45 1.05 -13.06
N ALA A 393 4.32 1.58 -13.92
CA ALA A 393 5.01 2.85 -13.68
C ALA A 393 4.05 4.04 -13.59
N ASP A 394 2.87 3.93 -14.20
CA ASP A 394 1.84 4.96 -14.20
C ASP A 394 0.83 4.82 -13.05
N ILE A 395 0.89 3.75 -12.24
CA ILE A 395 -0.16 3.47 -11.24
C ILE A 395 -0.27 4.60 -10.21
N ILE A 396 0.84 5.06 -9.62
CA ILE A 396 0.78 6.08 -8.55
C ILE A 396 0.26 7.41 -9.10
N SER A 397 0.77 7.87 -10.24
CA SER A 397 0.30 9.11 -10.86
C SER A 397 -1.17 9.02 -11.30
N HIS A 398 -1.63 7.83 -11.70
CA HIS A 398 -3.02 7.54 -11.99
C HIS A 398 -3.90 7.63 -10.74
N ILE A 399 -3.61 6.87 -9.68
CA ILE A 399 -4.45 6.86 -8.46
C ILE A 399 -4.42 8.20 -7.71
N LEU A 400 -3.33 8.97 -7.79
CA LEU A 400 -3.22 10.31 -7.20
C LEU A 400 -3.82 11.40 -8.09
N CYS A 401 -4.16 11.10 -9.34
CA CYS A 401 -4.59 12.07 -10.35
C CYS A 401 -3.60 13.24 -10.58
N SER A 402 -2.33 13.06 -10.19
CA SER A 402 -1.33 14.14 -10.09
C SER A 402 0.08 13.60 -10.35
N ASP A 403 1.00 14.52 -10.67
CA ASP A 403 2.43 14.25 -10.49
C ASP A 403 2.72 13.86 -9.03
N ILE A 404 3.61 12.89 -8.85
CA ILE A 404 3.96 12.31 -7.56
C ILE A 404 4.64 13.35 -6.67
N THR A 405 5.52 14.19 -7.23
CA THR A 405 6.29 15.19 -6.49
C THR A 405 5.37 16.30 -5.98
N THR A 406 4.45 16.79 -6.82
CA THR A 406 3.47 17.81 -6.44
C THR A 406 2.61 17.33 -5.26
N MET A 407 2.04 16.12 -5.35
CA MET A 407 1.22 15.57 -4.27
C MET A 407 2.05 15.29 -3.01
N SER A 408 3.32 14.87 -3.18
CA SER A 408 4.22 14.59 -2.06
C SER A 408 4.54 15.85 -1.23
N LEU A 409 4.73 17.00 -1.89
CA LEU A 409 4.89 18.29 -1.21
C LEU A 409 3.62 18.71 -0.46
N LEU A 410 2.45 18.53 -1.07
CA LEU A 410 1.16 18.86 -0.45
C LEU A 410 0.81 17.98 0.75
N LEU A 411 1.26 16.72 0.79
CA LEU A 411 1.11 15.81 1.93
C LEU A 411 2.26 15.92 2.94
N GLY A 412 3.43 16.35 2.47
CA GLY A 412 4.68 16.31 3.22
C GLY A 412 5.18 14.87 3.41
N LEU A 413 4.75 13.96 2.54
CA LEU A 413 5.07 12.54 2.53
C LEU A 413 5.27 12.11 1.09
N ALA A 414 6.31 11.35 0.79
CA ALA A 414 6.56 10.80 -0.54
C ALA A 414 6.69 9.28 -0.50
N PRO A 415 6.33 8.57 -1.59
CA PRO A 415 6.66 7.17 -1.75
C PRO A 415 8.18 6.97 -1.66
N SER A 416 8.63 6.08 -0.78
CA SER A 416 10.05 5.80 -0.56
C SER A 416 10.76 5.37 -1.86
N GLY A 417 10.12 4.54 -2.68
CA GLY A 417 10.64 4.11 -3.98
C GLY A 417 10.84 5.28 -4.95
N HIS A 418 9.98 6.30 -4.91
CA HIS A 418 10.13 7.51 -5.74
C HIS A 418 11.31 8.38 -5.28
N LEU A 419 11.63 8.37 -3.99
CA LEU A 419 12.79 9.09 -3.43
C LEU A 419 14.11 8.36 -3.69
N PHE A 420 14.16 7.05 -3.44
CA PHE A 420 15.41 6.28 -3.45
C PHE A 420 15.69 5.55 -4.78
N GLY A 421 14.65 5.23 -5.56
CA GLY A 421 14.77 4.49 -6.82
C GLY A 421 15.01 2.98 -6.66
N PHE A 422 14.84 2.43 -5.46
CA PHE A 422 14.96 0.99 -5.19
C PHE A 422 14.06 0.58 -4.01
N THR A 423 13.84 -0.73 -3.85
CA THR A 423 13.23 -1.33 -2.65
C THR A 423 14.03 -2.55 -2.18
N ALA A 424 13.94 -2.89 -0.89
CA ALA A 424 14.47 -4.15 -0.36
C ALA A 424 13.48 -5.31 -0.53
N ASP A 425 12.20 -5.00 -0.75
CA ASP A 425 11.17 -6.00 -0.99
C ASP A 425 11.46 -6.76 -2.29
N ALA A 426 11.30 -8.08 -2.25
CA ALA A 426 11.27 -8.86 -3.47
C ALA A 426 9.98 -8.53 -4.21
N ILE A 427 10.13 -8.08 -5.45
CA ILE A 427 9.00 -7.88 -6.36
C ILE A 427 8.69 -9.18 -7.13
N MET A 428 9.11 -10.30 -6.57
CA MET A 428 9.03 -11.61 -7.20
C MET A 428 7.78 -12.35 -6.75
N GLY A 429 7.16 -13.06 -7.71
CA GLY A 429 5.98 -13.87 -7.50
C GLY A 429 4.99 -13.70 -8.65
N LEU A 430 3.91 -12.99 -8.36
CA LEU A 430 2.68 -12.95 -9.13
C LEU A 430 2.66 -11.88 -10.23
N ASP A 431 3.20 -10.70 -9.93
CA ASP A 431 3.07 -9.53 -10.80
C ASP A 431 4.00 -9.62 -12.03
N ALA A 432 5.16 -10.27 -11.89
CA ALA A 432 6.04 -10.59 -13.00
C ALA A 432 5.41 -11.64 -13.96
N MET A 433 4.77 -12.69 -13.43
CA MET A 433 4.06 -13.69 -14.24
C MET A 433 2.89 -13.06 -15.01
N ARG A 434 2.12 -12.18 -14.36
CA ARG A 434 0.94 -11.52 -14.95
C ARG A 434 1.27 -10.54 -16.06
N GLN A 435 2.41 -9.84 -15.98
CA GLN A 435 2.91 -9.02 -17.08
C GLN A 435 3.29 -9.85 -18.31
N LEU A 436 3.65 -11.12 -18.10
CA LEU A 436 4.16 -12.03 -19.12
C LEU A 436 3.08 -12.95 -19.73
N SER A 437 1.85 -12.95 -19.20
CA SER A 437 0.76 -13.83 -19.64
C SER A 437 -0.11 -13.20 -20.75
N LEU A 438 -0.46 -13.99 -21.79
CA LEU A 438 -1.39 -13.61 -22.87
C LEU A 438 -2.76 -13.07 -22.40
N HIS A 439 -3.19 -13.35 -21.17
CA HIS A 439 -4.48 -12.91 -20.60
C HIS A 439 -4.31 -11.73 -19.62
N ALA A 440 -3.24 -10.93 -19.76
CA ALA A 440 -2.96 -9.76 -18.91
C ALA A 440 -4.07 -8.69 -18.89
N GLU A 441 -5.02 -8.76 -19.83
CA GLU A 441 -6.22 -7.91 -19.89
C GLU A 441 -7.39 -8.45 -19.05
N ASN A 442 -7.45 -9.77 -18.77
CA ASN A 442 -8.53 -10.40 -17.99
C ASN A 442 -8.21 -10.57 -16.50
N CYS A 443 -6.96 -10.35 -16.07
CA CYS A 443 -6.58 -10.53 -14.66
C CYS A 443 -6.63 -9.20 -13.90
N ALA A 444 -7.69 -8.99 -13.11
CA ALA A 444 -7.96 -7.74 -12.41
C ALA A 444 -7.05 -7.45 -11.19
N SER A 445 -6.35 -8.46 -10.65
CA SER A 445 -5.57 -8.31 -9.42
C SER A 445 -4.08 -8.01 -9.67
N PHE A 446 -3.51 -7.07 -8.92
CA PHE A 446 -2.10 -6.65 -8.91
C PHE A 446 -1.74 -6.19 -7.50
N HIS A 447 -0.71 -6.75 -6.89
CA HIS A 447 -0.36 -6.40 -5.51
C HIS A 447 0.78 -5.39 -5.46
N MET A 448 0.54 -4.26 -4.81
CA MET A 448 1.57 -3.26 -4.58
C MET A 448 1.40 -2.62 -3.22
N ARG A 449 2.46 -2.71 -2.41
CA ARG A 449 2.57 -2.06 -1.12
C ARG A 449 3.52 -0.86 -1.23
N ILE A 450 3.06 0.31 -0.81
CA ILE A 450 3.81 1.57 -0.89
C ILE A 450 4.10 2.05 0.53
N SER A 451 5.36 2.32 0.83
CA SER A 451 5.77 3.03 2.04
C SER A 451 5.93 4.51 1.77
N TRP A 452 5.29 5.34 2.60
CA TRP A 452 5.27 6.79 2.53
C TRP A 452 6.05 7.36 3.72
N ILE A 453 7.04 8.19 3.43
CA ILE A 453 7.97 8.76 4.43
C ILE A 453 8.13 10.27 4.23
N CYS A 454 8.66 10.96 5.23
CA CYS A 454 9.02 12.38 5.09
C CYS A 454 10.16 12.54 4.05
N PRO A 455 10.03 13.41 3.03
CA PRO A 455 11.06 13.55 2.01
C PRO A 455 12.38 14.13 2.55
N ASN A 456 12.31 15.05 3.51
CA ASN A 456 13.46 15.54 4.26
C ASN A 456 13.63 14.73 5.55
N LEU A 457 14.59 13.82 5.57
CA LEU A 457 14.84 12.92 6.69
C LEU A 457 15.68 13.56 7.81
N GLU A 458 16.41 14.64 7.50
CA GLU A 458 17.19 15.39 8.50
C GLU A 458 16.32 16.37 9.27
N ASP A 459 15.27 16.90 8.62
CA ASP A 459 14.27 17.78 9.22
C ASP A 459 12.86 17.36 8.81
N PRO A 460 12.30 16.31 9.46
CA PRO A 460 10.99 15.75 9.11
C PRO A 460 9.81 16.69 9.41
N VAL A 461 10.03 17.70 10.27
CA VAL A 461 9.05 18.76 10.56
C VAL A 461 8.98 19.74 9.38
N GLY A 462 10.12 19.98 8.72
CA GLY A 462 10.26 20.87 7.57
C GLY A 462 10.17 22.36 7.94
N GLY A 463 10.41 23.21 6.93
CA GLY A 463 10.08 24.63 6.94
C GLY A 463 8.69 24.90 6.37
N GLU A 464 8.19 26.13 6.52
CA GLU A 464 6.92 26.55 5.95
C GLU A 464 6.96 26.45 4.41
N LEU A 465 5.96 25.80 3.81
CA LEU A 465 5.85 25.63 2.36
C LEU A 465 4.81 26.62 1.83
N ILE A 466 5.14 27.42 0.82
CA ILE A 466 4.23 28.47 0.31
C ILE A 466 4.09 28.35 -1.20
N PHE A 467 2.89 28.06 -1.68
CA PHE A 467 2.55 28.07 -3.11
C PHE A 467 1.94 29.40 -3.51
N GLN A 468 2.08 29.75 -4.80
CA GLN A 468 1.32 30.84 -5.39
C GLN A 468 -0.18 30.45 -5.46
N PRO A 469 -1.11 31.30 -4.96
CA PRO A 469 -2.53 30.94 -4.82
C PRO A 469 -3.23 30.54 -6.12
N LEU A 470 -2.92 31.20 -7.25
CA LEU A 470 -3.61 30.94 -8.52
C LEU A 470 -3.06 29.71 -9.24
N GLU A 471 -1.74 29.50 -9.21
CA GLU A 471 -1.11 28.25 -9.67
C GLU A 471 -1.66 27.03 -8.92
N LEU A 472 -1.75 27.11 -7.58
CA LEU A 472 -2.29 26.02 -6.78
C LEU A 472 -3.80 25.82 -7.03
N ALA A 473 -4.56 26.89 -7.26
CA ALA A 473 -5.97 26.78 -7.66
C ALA A 473 -6.12 26.07 -9.03
N ASN A 474 -5.26 26.39 -9.99
CA ASN A 474 -5.22 25.71 -11.30
C ASN A 474 -4.85 24.23 -11.16
N PHE A 475 -3.92 23.89 -10.25
CA PHE A 475 -3.60 22.50 -9.90
C PHE A 475 -4.82 21.73 -9.39
N PHE A 476 -5.50 22.24 -8.36
CA PHE A 476 -6.68 21.58 -7.80
C PHE A 476 -7.83 21.49 -8.81
N PHE A 477 -7.94 22.45 -9.74
CA PHE A 477 -8.89 22.37 -10.84
C PHE A 477 -8.55 21.23 -11.81
N LYS A 478 -7.29 21.05 -12.21
CA LYS A 478 -6.89 19.93 -13.06
C LYS A 478 -7.02 18.58 -12.35
N LEU A 479 -6.75 18.56 -11.04
CA LEU A 479 -6.99 17.40 -10.18
C LEU A 479 -8.48 17.04 -10.14
N TYR A 480 -9.36 18.03 -9.99
CA TYR A 480 -10.81 17.88 -10.03
C TYR A 480 -11.29 17.24 -11.34
N LEU A 481 -10.82 17.74 -12.49
CA LEU A 481 -11.17 17.16 -13.80
C LEU A 481 -10.74 15.69 -13.93
N LYS A 482 -9.57 15.32 -13.40
CA LYS A 482 -9.08 13.93 -13.43
C LYS A 482 -9.80 13.02 -12.44
N MET A 483 -10.06 13.51 -11.23
CA MET A 483 -10.78 12.80 -10.16
C MET A 483 -12.19 12.42 -10.57
N PHE A 484 -12.84 13.25 -11.39
CA PHE A 484 -14.18 13.03 -11.93
C PHE A 484 -14.19 12.73 -13.43
N GLY A 485 -13.10 12.19 -13.97
CA GLY A 485 -12.95 11.87 -15.38
C GLY A 485 -13.99 10.87 -15.93
N SER A 486 -14.69 10.12 -15.06
CA SER A 486 -15.85 9.31 -15.46
C SER A 486 -17.05 10.14 -15.93
N GLU A 487 -17.15 11.40 -15.51
CA GLU A 487 -18.23 12.32 -15.89
C GLU A 487 -17.98 13.01 -17.25
N THR A 488 -16.86 12.73 -17.93
CA THR A 488 -16.59 13.31 -19.26
C THR A 488 -17.46 12.68 -20.34
N SER A 489 -17.54 13.32 -21.51
CA SER A 489 -18.22 12.76 -22.68
C SER A 489 -17.25 12.65 -23.87
N PRO A 490 -16.86 11.43 -24.31
CA PRO A 490 -17.17 10.12 -23.71
C PRO A 490 -16.52 9.92 -22.33
N PRO A 491 -17.04 9.02 -21.48
CA PRO A 491 -16.46 8.74 -20.16
C PRO A 491 -15.08 8.08 -20.32
N ASP A 492 -14.12 8.45 -19.47
CA ASP A 492 -12.84 7.73 -19.43
C ASP A 492 -13.05 6.32 -18.86
N ALA A 493 -13.01 5.32 -19.75
CA ALA A 493 -13.18 3.92 -19.38
C ALA A 493 -12.21 3.45 -18.28
N ARG A 494 -11.02 4.08 -18.17
CA ARG A 494 -10.03 3.77 -17.12
C ARG A 494 -10.44 4.28 -15.74
N ARG A 495 -11.41 5.21 -15.67
CA ARG A 495 -11.87 5.90 -14.46
C ARG A 495 -13.29 5.52 -14.04
N ILE A 496 -13.95 4.61 -14.75
CA ILE A 496 -15.31 4.15 -14.38
C ILE A 496 -15.30 3.54 -12.98
N VAL A 497 -14.24 2.84 -12.56
CA VAL A 497 -14.12 2.31 -11.20
C VAL A 497 -14.01 3.43 -10.13
N ASP A 498 -13.55 4.62 -10.51
CA ASP A 498 -13.39 5.78 -9.62
C ASP A 498 -14.69 6.56 -9.41
N CYS A 499 -15.69 6.42 -10.31
CA CYS A 499 -16.97 7.14 -10.20
C CYS A 499 -17.76 6.82 -8.93
N GLN A 500 -17.46 5.68 -8.30
CA GLN A 500 -18.05 5.25 -7.04
C GLN A 500 -17.17 5.58 -5.83
N LYS A 501 -15.95 6.11 -5.99
CA LYS A 501 -15.03 6.33 -4.85
C LYS A 501 -15.10 7.77 -4.33
N TYR A 502 -15.37 8.72 -5.21
CA TYR A 502 -15.16 10.13 -4.95
C TYR A 502 -16.45 10.95 -5.08
N ASN A 503 -16.64 11.93 -4.20
CA ASN A 503 -17.68 12.95 -4.33
C ASN A 503 -17.11 14.36 -4.07
N ARG A 504 -17.94 15.41 -4.14
CA ARG A 504 -17.44 16.78 -3.95
C ARG A 504 -17.01 17.10 -2.51
N LEU A 505 -17.53 16.38 -1.50
CA LEU A 505 -17.03 16.45 -0.13
C LEU A 505 -15.61 15.89 -0.01
N SER A 506 -15.33 14.74 -0.63
CA SER A 506 -13.99 14.15 -0.74
C SER A 506 -12.99 15.13 -1.33
N PHE A 507 -13.35 15.77 -2.43
CA PHE A 507 -12.50 16.78 -3.07
C PHE A 507 -12.28 17.99 -2.15
N ALA A 508 -13.32 18.49 -1.48
CA ALA A 508 -13.18 19.60 -0.54
C ALA A 508 -12.30 19.26 0.67
N ALA A 509 -12.37 18.03 1.18
CA ALA A 509 -11.48 17.54 2.23
C ALA A 509 -10.02 17.47 1.75
N LEU A 510 -9.77 17.06 0.51
CA LEU A 510 -8.45 17.07 -0.10
C LEU A 510 -7.90 18.50 -0.28
N VAL A 511 -8.73 19.45 -0.69
CA VAL A 511 -8.38 20.88 -0.81
C VAL A 511 -7.94 21.47 0.54
N CYS A 512 -8.45 20.97 1.67
CA CYS A 512 -8.03 21.43 2.99
C CYS A 512 -6.54 21.19 3.27
N LEU A 513 -5.87 20.26 2.56
CA LEU A 513 -4.41 20.09 2.64
C LEU A 513 -3.66 21.36 2.21
N ALA A 514 -4.22 22.15 1.30
CA ALA A 514 -3.63 23.40 0.84
C ALA A 514 -3.54 24.47 1.93
N LYS A 515 -4.32 24.35 3.01
CA LYS A 515 -4.39 25.36 4.07
C LYS A 515 -3.06 25.57 4.78
N ARG A 516 -2.21 24.55 4.84
CA ARG A 516 -0.86 24.62 5.41
C ARG A 516 0.19 25.17 4.44
N CYS A 517 -0.20 25.35 3.17
CA CYS A 517 0.68 25.62 2.04
C CYS A 517 0.44 27.00 1.39
N ILE A 518 -0.46 27.81 1.95
CA ILE A 518 -0.84 29.14 1.44
C ILE A 518 -0.83 30.10 2.61
N LYS A 519 -0.36 31.33 2.38
CA LYS A 519 -0.42 32.40 3.40
C LYS A 519 -1.86 32.67 3.82
N PRO A 520 -2.15 32.91 5.11
CA PRO A 520 -3.52 33.17 5.59
C PRO A 520 -4.27 34.25 4.79
N ASP A 521 -3.59 35.35 4.44
CA ASP A 521 -4.17 36.48 3.69
C ASP A 521 -4.58 36.13 2.24
N ASP A 522 -3.96 35.09 1.68
CA ASP A 522 -4.19 34.65 0.30
C ASP A 522 -5.12 33.44 0.20
N TRP A 523 -5.51 32.82 1.33
CA TRP A 523 -6.39 31.67 1.37
C TRP A 523 -7.74 31.93 0.68
N SER A 524 -8.34 33.09 0.95
CA SER A 524 -9.60 33.51 0.32
C SER A 524 -9.45 33.70 -1.19
N LYS A 525 -8.31 34.23 -1.66
CA LYS A 525 -8.03 34.39 -3.11
C LYS A 525 -7.92 33.04 -3.81
N PHE A 526 -7.25 32.07 -3.17
CA PHE A 526 -7.17 30.70 -3.65
C PHE A 526 -8.56 30.05 -3.75
N GLY A 527 -9.36 30.09 -2.68
CA GLY A 527 -10.69 29.48 -2.64
C GLY A 527 -11.63 30.04 -3.71
N ILE A 528 -11.65 31.37 -3.87
CA ILE A 528 -12.45 32.06 -4.91
C ILE A 528 -11.93 31.71 -6.31
N GLY A 529 -10.61 31.69 -6.51
CA GLY A 529 -9.99 31.35 -7.78
C GLY A 529 -10.34 29.93 -8.24
N LEU A 530 -10.19 28.94 -7.34
CA LEU A 530 -10.54 27.55 -7.58
C LEU A 530 -12.03 27.39 -7.92
N PHE A 531 -12.91 28.01 -7.13
CA PHE A 531 -14.34 27.95 -7.38
C PHE A 531 -14.71 28.53 -8.76
N LYS A 532 -14.09 29.65 -9.17
CA LYS A 532 -14.30 30.24 -10.51
C LYS A 532 -13.83 29.35 -11.64
N TYR A 533 -12.74 28.60 -11.48
CA TYR A 533 -12.30 27.62 -12.49
C TYR A 533 -13.34 26.50 -12.65
N VAL A 534 -13.83 25.93 -11.54
CA VAL A 534 -14.86 24.88 -11.58
C VAL A 534 -16.18 25.42 -12.14
N GLN A 535 -16.58 26.64 -11.78
CA GLN A 535 -17.80 27.26 -12.29
C GLN A 535 -17.79 27.46 -13.82
N ARG A 536 -16.61 27.75 -14.39
CA ARG A 536 -16.44 27.94 -15.84
C ARG A 536 -16.29 26.64 -16.61
N ASP A 537 -16.13 25.51 -15.91
CA ASP A 537 -16.02 24.21 -16.53
C ASP A 537 -17.29 23.84 -17.32
N ASN A 538 -17.05 23.17 -18.45
CA ASN A 538 -18.06 22.59 -19.32
C ASN A 538 -17.66 21.19 -19.81
N THR A 539 -16.56 20.63 -19.29
CA THR A 539 -16.02 19.33 -19.72
C THR A 539 -16.70 18.16 -19.00
N LEU A 540 -17.02 18.32 -17.72
CA LEU A 540 -17.72 17.32 -16.92
C LEU A 540 -19.23 17.51 -16.98
N ARG A 541 -19.98 16.42 -17.21
CA ARG A 541 -21.44 16.42 -17.36
C ARG A 541 -22.18 16.98 -16.14
N PHE A 542 -21.73 16.66 -14.92
CA PHE A 542 -22.43 17.00 -13.68
C PHE A 542 -21.79 18.15 -12.91
N SER A 543 -20.69 18.73 -13.39
CA SER A 543 -19.95 19.77 -12.66
C SER A 543 -20.83 20.98 -12.33
N ARG A 544 -21.69 21.42 -13.27
CA ARG A 544 -22.63 22.54 -13.05
C ARG A 544 -23.78 22.18 -12.11
N SER A 545 -24.36 20.99 -12.22
CA SER A 545 -25.47 20.55 -11.36
C SER A 545 -25.04 20.27 -9.92
N GLN A 546 -23.74 20.10 -9.66
CA GLN A 546 -23.17 19.87 -8.32
C GLN A 546 -22.45 21.10 -7.73
N LEU A 547 -22.47 22.27 -8.41
CA LEU A 547 -21.83 23.49 -7.89
C LEU A 547 -22.39 23.92 -6.53
N PHE A 548 -23.68 23.72 -6.30
CA PHE A 548 -24.34 24.02 -5.03
C PHE A 548 -23.76 23.17 -3.90
N GLU A 549 -23.66 21.85 -4.09
CA GLU A 549 -23.05 20.92 -3.12
C GLU A 549 -21.58 21.28 -2.84
N LEU A 550 -20.79 21.54 -3.89
CA LEU A 550 -19.39 21.92 -3.76
C LEU A 550 -19.20 23.22 -2.97
N SER A 551 -19.99 24.26 -3.29
CA SER A 551 -19.93 25.56 -2.62
C SER A 551 -20.25 25.44 -1.13
N PHE A 552 -21.22 24.60 -0.79
CA PHE A 552 -21.64 24.31 0.56
C PHE A 552 -20.49 23.66 1.35
N HIS A 553 -19.86 22.63 0.77
CA HIS A 553 -18.70 21.98 1.41
C HIS A 553 -17.52 22.95 1.58
N PHE A 554 -17.25 23.80 0.57
CA PHE A 554 -16.19 24.81 0.66
C PHE A 554 -16.45 25.84 1.76
N TYR A 555 -17.69 26.28 1.92
CA TYR A 555 -18.08 27.18 3.01
C TYR A 555 -17.91 26.51 4.38
N HIS A 556 -18.42 25.29 4.56
CA HIS A 556 -18.34 24.59 5.85
C HIS A 556 -16.93 24.22 6.26
N LEU A 557 -16.06 23.90 5.30
CA LEU A 557 -14.64 23.64 5.57
C LEU A 557 -13.80 24.92 5.69
N GLY A 558 -14.42 26.09 5.50
CA GLY A 558 -13.78 27.40 5.61
C GLY A 558 -12.81 27.71 4.45
N ILE A 559 -12.98 27.08 3.29
CA ILE A 559 -12.28 27.41 2.03
C ILE A 559 -12.87 28.71 1.45
N LEU A 560 -14.18 28.90 1.59
CA LEU A 560 -14.88 30.14 1.24
C LEU A 560 -15.41 30.80 2.52
N THR A 561 -15.31 32.13 2.59
CA THR A 561 -15.83 32.93 3.71
C THR A 561 -17.32 33.22 3.57
N GLU A 562 -17.82 33.27 2.34
CA GLU A 562 -19.23 33.49 2.01
C GLU A 562 -19.64 32.51 0.92
N LEU A 563 -20.92 32.14 0.86
CA LEU A 563 -21.47 31.39 -0.26
C LEU A 563 -21.55 32.31 -1.49
N PRO A 564 -20.75 32.11 -2.56
CA PRO A 564 -20.71 33.03 -3.69
C PRO A 564 -22.04 33.09 -4.46
N ILE A 565 -22.89 32.08 -4.26
CA ILE A 565 -24.11 31.85 -5.03
C ILE A 565 -25.17 32.93 -4.81
N TRP A 566 -25.06 33.76 -3.77
CA TRP A 566 -25.91 34.96 -3.62
C TRP A 566 -25.65 36.03 -4.70
N LYS A 567 -24.51 35.96 -5.42
CA LYS A 567 -24.15 36.85 -6.54
C LYS A 567 -24.31 36.19 -7.92
N VAL A 568 -24.50 34.88 -7.97
CA VAL A 568 -24.50 34.04 -9.19
C VAL A 568 -25.86 33.84 -9.90
N PRO A 569 -27.07 34.13 -9.36
CA PRO A 569 -28.32 33.81 -10.07
C PRO A 569 -28.45 34.56 -11.39
N GLN A 570 -27.74 35.68 -11.57
CA GLN A 570 -27.86 36.51 -12.77
C GLN A 570 -27.17 35.91 -14.01
N GLU A 571 -26.16 35.05 -13.91
CA GLU A 571 -25.37 34.64 -15.10
C GLU A 571 -25.56 33.18 -15.51
N ILE A 572 -25.73 32.26 -14.55
CA ILE A 572 -25.91 30.82 -14.85
C ILE A 572 -27.33 30.52 -15.36
N ILE A 573 -28.34 31.26 -14.87
CA ILE A 573 -29.74 31.12 -15.31
C ILE A 573 -29.92 31.68 -16.73
N LEU A 574 -29.17 32.72 -17.11
CA LEU A 574 -29.28 33.38 -18.42
C LEU A 574 -28.61 32.62 -19.58
N ALA A 575 -27.71 31.68 -19.32
CA ALA A 575 -26.97 30.99 -20.38
C ALA A 575 -27.81 29.98 -21.20
N ASN A 576 -28.96 29.55 -20.68
CA ASN A 576 -29.82 28.55 -21.35
C ASN A 576 -31.06 29.12 -22.06
N GLN A 577 -31.28 30.44 -22.07
CA GLN A 577 -32.47 31.02 -22.70
C GLN A 577 -32.16 32.37 -23.37
N LYS A 578 -32.34 32.44 -24.70
CA LYS A 578 -32.21 33.69 -25.47
C LYS A 578 -33.31 34.73 -25.19
N ASP A 579 -34.36 34.36 -24.44
CA ASP A 579 -35.58 35.19 -24.31
C ASP A 579 -35.86 35.74 -22.91
N PHE A 580 -34.98 35.58 -21.93
CA PHE A 580 -35.28 35.90 -20.52
C PHE A 580 -34.64 37.19 -19.98
N LYS A 581 -34.65 38.28 -20.76
CA LYS A 581 -34.04 39.56 -20.35
C LYS A 581 -34.90 40.48 -19.46
N ASN A 582 -36.20 40.18 -19.23
CA ASN A 582 -37.13 41.20 -18.72
C ASN A 582 -37.88 40.89 -17.39
N TYR A 583 -37.56 39.84 -16.63
CA TYR A 583 -38.38 39.47 -15.45
C TYR A 583 -37.73 39.49 -14.07
N TRP A 584 -36.43 39.79 -13.92
CA TRP A 584 -35.71 39.61 -12.65
C TRP A 584 -35.08 40.89 -12.08
N SER A 585 -35.75 42.03 -12.26
CA SER A 585 -35.34 43.30 -11.61
C SER A 585 -36.21 43.73 -10.41
N ASN A 586 -37.33 43.08 -10.09
CA ASN A 586 -38.30 43.67 -9.15
C ASN A 586 -38.90 42.78 -8.04
N SER A 587 -38.38 41.59 -7.71
CA SER A 587 -39.00 40.79 -6.62
C SER A 587 -38.05 39.87 -5.87
N LEU A 588 -37.19 40.46 -5.04
CA LEU A 588 -36.72 39.81 -3.81
C LEU A 588 -37.52 40.40 -2.63
N HIS A 589 -38.85 40.24 -2.67
CA HIS A 589 -39.68 40.47 -1.49
C HIS A 589 -39.40 39.33 -0.49
N ARG A 590 -38.67 39.64 0.59
CA ARG A 590 -38.49 38.73 1.73
C ARG A 590 -39.82 38.20 2.29
N GLU A 591 -40.92 38.91 2.09
CA GLU A 591 -42.26 38.52 2.55
C GLU A 591 -42.80 37.24 1.88
N GLY A 592 -42.41 36.93 0.64
CA GLY A 592 -42.82 35.68 -0.04
C GLY A 592 -42.03 34.43 0.39
N ALA A 593 -40.80 34.61 0.88
CA ALA A 593 -39.94 33.51 1.33
C ALA A 593 -40.38 32.93 2.69
N VAL A 594 -41.03 33.74 3.53
CA VAL A 594 -41.59 33.35 4.84
C VAL A 594 -42.72 32.32 4.67
N HIS A 595 -43.47 32.38 3.57
CA HIS A 595 -44.59 31.47 3.29
C HIS A 595 -44.19 30.10 2.70
N LEU A 596 -43.01 29.97 2.08
CA LEU A 596 -42.56 28.73 1.41
C LEU A 596 -42.09 27.64 2.39
N LEU A 597 -41.60 28.04 3.56
CA LEU A 597 -41.12 27.14 4.62
C LEU A 597 -41.84 27.35 5.96
N GLY A 598 -42.79 28.29 6.02
CA GLY A 598 -43.60 28.59 7.20
C GLY A 598 -42.83 29.07 8.44
N LYS A 599 -41.61 29.60 8.27
CA LYS A 599 -40.70 29.96 9.38
C LYS A 599 -40.12 31.38 9.18
N GLU A 600 -40.12 32.19 10.24
CA GLU A 600 -39.64 33.58 10.23
C GLU A 600 -38.10 33.71 10.18
N ASP A 601 -37.36 32.62 10.38
CA ASP A 601 -35.89 32.57 10.36
C ASP A 601 -35.37 31.28 9.70
N VAL A 602 -35.25 31.31 8.37
CA VAL A 602 -34.77 30.18 7.57
C VAL A 602 -33.24 30.25 7.49
N PRO A 603 -32.51 29.22 7.96
CA PRO A 603 -31.05 29.21 7.89
C PRO A 603 -30.54 29.18 6.44
N THR A 604 -29.30 29.63 6.23
CA THR A 604 -28.65 29.65 4.91
C THR A 604 -28.55 28.26 4.26
N VAL A 605 -28.50 27.22 5.10
CA VAL A 605 -28.49 25.82 4.72
C VAL A 605 -29.58 25.11 5.51
N VAL A 606 -30.35 24.26 4.83
CA VAL A 606 -31.33 23.35 5.42
C VAL A 606 -30.96 21.90 5.11
N TRP A 607 -31.49 20.97 5.88
CA TRP A 607 -31.33 19.53 5.67
C TRP A 607 -32.62 18.95 5.11
N ILE A 608 -32.58 18.47 3.86
CA ILE A 608 -33.71 17.75 3.27
C ILE A 608 -33.59 16.31 3.71
N THR A 609 -34.66 15.80 4.32
CA THR A 609 -34.73 14.42 4.83
C THR A 609 -35.94 13.71 4.21
N LEU A 610 -35.70 12.57 3.57
CA LEU A 610 -36.70 11.75 2.90
C LEU A 610 -36.98 10.49 3.72
N SER A 611 -38.26 10.18 3.92
CA SER A 611 -38.73 8.88 4.40
C SER A 611 -39.14 8.01 3.21
N VAL A 612 -38.36 6.98 2.92
CA VAL A 612 -38.60 6.07 1.79
C VAL A 612 -39.09 4.73 2.28
N SER A 613 -40.29 4.35 1.85
CA SER A 613 -40.88 3.05 2.21
C SER A 613 -40.12 1.87 1.60
N ARG A 614 -40.07 0.75 2.33
CA ARG A 614 -39.34 -0.46 1.90
C ARG A 614 -39.88 -1.08 0.61
N GLU A 615 -41.17 -0.92 0.33
CA GLU A 615 -41.80 -1.43 -0.88
C GLU A 615 -41.15 -0.82 -2.13
N ARG A 616 -40.82 0.47 -2.09
CA ARG A 616 -40.15 1.21 -3.18
C ARG A 616 -38.68 0.78 -3.36
N LEU A 617 -38.08 0.12 -2.37
CA LEU A 617 -36.74 -0.46 -2.43
C LEU A 617 -36.75 -1.92 -2.91
N GLY A 618 -37.92 -2.49 -3.21
CA GLY A 618 -38.09 -3.91 -3.54
C GLY A 618 -37.28 -4.39 -4.75
N SER A 619 -37.01 -3.51 -5.72
CA SER A 619 -36.19 -3.79 -6.91
C SER A 619 -34.72 -4.12 -6.59
N PHE A 620 -34.22 -3.73 -5.42
CA PHE A 620 -32.86 -4.03 -4.95
C PHE A 620 -32.78 -5.31 -4.12
N LYS A 621 -33.91 -6.01 -3.85
CA LYS A 621 -33.92 -7.24 -3.03
C LYS A 621 -33.52 -8.51 -3.80
N THR A 622 -33.55 -8.50 -5.14
CA THR A 622 -33.17 -9.64 -5.97
C THR A 622 -31.75 -9.47 -6.52
N PRO A 623 -30.76 -10.23 -6.02
CA PRO A 623 -29.41 -10.18 -6.58
C PRO A 623 -29.43 -10.81 -7.99
N ASN A 624 -29.21 -10.00 -9.03
CA ASN A 624 -28.77 -10.50 -10.33
C ASN A 624 -27.23 -10.57 -10.33
N ASN A 625 -26.71 -11.69 -10.83
CA ASN A 625 -25.33 -12.20 -10.69
C ASN A 625 -24.22 -11.40 -11.42
N SER A 626 -24.33 -10.10 -11.59
CA SER A 626 -23.25 -9.32 -12.21
C SER A 626 -23.25 -7.87 -11.72
N CYS A 627 -22.44 -7.62 -10.69
CA CYS A 627 -22.07 -6.30 -10.16
C CYS A 627 -23.19 -5.52 -9.44
N THR A 628 -23.25 -5.62 -8.11
CA THR A 628 -24.41 -5.20 -7.30
C THR A 628 -24.11 -4.09 -6.28
N THR A 629 -23.17 -3.18 -6.57
CA THR A 629 -22.97 -1.95 -5.77
C THR A 629 -23.44 -0.72 -6.52
N VAL A 630 -24.48 -0.06 -5.98
CA VAL A 630 -25.16 1.07 -6.62
C VAL A 630 -25.00 2.33 -5.78
N ALA A 631 -24.52 3.42 -6.38
CA ALA A 631 -24.38 4.71 -5.71
C ALA A 631 -25.69 5.53 -5.77
N LEU A 632 -26.02 6.20 -4.68
CA LEU A 632 -27.23 7.02 -4.53
C LEU A 632 -26.95 8.51 -4.72
N GLN A 633 -27.96 9.21 -5.23
CA GLN A 633 -27.98 10.66 -5.35
C GLN A 633 -29.39 11.20 -5.07
N ILE A 634 -29.46 12.41 -4.52
CA ILE A 634 -30.70 13.19 -4.47
C ILE A 634 -30.64 14.24 -5.58
N LYS A 635 -31.71 14.32 -6.38
CA LYS A 635 -31.91 15.33 -7.40
C LYS A 635 -33.01 16.27 -6.98
N ILE A 636 -32.74 17.57 -7.04
CA ILE A 636 -33.75 18.60 -6.84
C ILE A 636 -34.04 19.19 -8.21
N TRP A 637 -35.24 18.90 -8.72
CA TRP A 637 -35.69 19.30 -10.04
C TRP A 637 -36.70 20.45 -9.93
N ASN A 638 -36.49 21.51 -10.69
CA ASN A 638 -37.48 22.57 -10.87
C ASN A 638 -38.13 22.47 -12.25
N ILE A 639 -39.43 22.16 -12.26
CA ILE A 639 -40.22 21.90 -13.48
C ILE A 639 -40.31 23.15 -14.36
N LYS A 640 -40.50 24.33 -13.75
CA LYS A 640 -40.69 25.60 -14.48
C LYS A 640 -39.39 26.06 -15.14
N ARG A 641 -38.26 25.95 -14.43
CA ARG A 641 -36.94 26.36 -14.93
C ARG A 641 -36.22 25.31 -15.77
N LYS A 642 -36.72 24.08 -15.78
CA LYS A 642 -36.05 22.92 -16.40
C LYS A 642 -34.60 22.79 -15.93
N SER A 643 -34.38 23.02 -14.63
CA SER A 643 -33.06 22.95 -14.00
C SER A 643 -33.04 21.86 -12.94
N GLU A 644 -31.93 21.14 -12.86
CA GLU A 644 -31.67 20.15 -11.83
C GLU A 644 -30.37 20.41 -11.10
N THR A 645 -30.37 20.09 -9.81
CA THR A 645 -29.20 20.09 -8.94
C THR A 645 -29.05 18.72 -8.31
N HIS A 646 -27.83 18.20 -8.25
CA HIS A 646 -27.54 16.85 -7.76
C HIS A 646 -26.72 16.91 -6.47
N PHE A 647 -27.03 16.02 -5.52
CA PHE A 647 -26.36 15.88 -4.24
C PHE A 647 -25.98 14.42 -4.01
N LEU A 648 -24.69 14.16 -3.74
CA LEU A 648 -24.11 12.82 -3.57
C LEU A 648 -23.56 12.60 -2.15
N SER A 649 -23.34 13.66 -1.38
CA SER A 649 -22.97 13.56 0.04
C SER A 649 -24.21 13.27 0.89
N LEU A 650 -24.69 12.03 0.79
CA LEU A 650 -25.87 11.57 1.52
C LEU A 650 -25.49 10.93 2.86
N GLN A 651 -26.43 10.98 3.79
CA GLN A 651 -26.44 10.18 5.02
C GLN A 651 -27.70 9.33 5.01
N CYS A 652 -27.57 8.03 5.29
CA CYS A 652 -28.68 7.08 5.29
C CYS A 652 -28.75 6.36 6.64
N PHE A 653 -29.94 5.93 7.05
CA PHE A 653 -30.13 4.96 8.12
C PHE A 653 -31.57 4.42 8.07
N PHE A 654 -31.78 3.20 8.56
CA PHE A 654 -33.14 2.68 8.74
C PHE A 654 -33.66 3.11 10.10
N GLY A 655 -34.92 3.57 10.18
CA GLY A 655 -35.46 4.03 11.44
C GLY A 655 -36.68 4.92 11.30
N SER A 656 -36.96 5.66 12.37
CA SER A 656 -38.01 6.68 12.42
C SER A 656 -37.47 7.99 12.99
N LEU A 657 -38.08 9.09 12.58
CA LEU A 657 -37.78 10.42 13.10
C LEU A 657 -38.80 10.76 14.19
N VAL A 658 -38.29 11.11 15.37
CA VAL A 658 -39.12 11.54 16.49
C VAL A 658 -38.85 13.01 16.74
N GLN A 659 -39.90 13.83 16.69
CA GLN A 659 -39.78 15.24 16.99
C GLN A 659 -39.37 15.42 18.46
N SER A 660 -38.34 16.23 18.69
CA SER A 660 -37.84 16.51 20.03
C SER A 660 -38.88 17.23 20.87
N SER A 661 -38.98 16.88 22.15
CA SER A 661 -39.88 17.53 23.10
C SER A 661 -39.44 18.95 23.47
N THR A 662 -38.18 19.33 23.21
CA THR A 662 -37.60 20.61 23.63
C THR A 662 -37.54 21.67 22.54
N ASP A 663 -37.57 21.27 21.26
CA ASP A 663 -37.52 22.18 20.11
C ASP A 663 -38.27 21.57 18.93
N ASN A 664 -39.36 22.23 18.53
CA ASN A 664 -40.26 21.81 17.45
C ASN A 664 -39.55 21.68 16.09
N ASP A 665 -38.37 22.29 15.91
CA ASP A 665 -37.61 22.23 14.66
C ASP A 665 -36.51 21.14 14.65
N THR A 666 -36.40 20.34 15.70
CA THR A 666 -35.39 19.29 15.83
C THR A 666 -36.01 17.90 15.88
N TYR A 667 -35.39 16.96 15.16
CA TYR A 667 -35.81 15.57 15.11
C TYR A 667 -34.66 14.67 15.57
N ASP A 668 -34.95 13.86 16.57
CA ASP A 668 -34.09 12.78 17.01
C ASP A 668 -34.33 11.56 16.09
N ALA A 669 -33.27 10.82 15.81
CA ALA A 669 -33.32 9.63 14.98
C ALA A 669 -33.38 8.38 15.86
N LEU A 670 -34.44 7.58 15.72
CA LEU A 670 -34.53 6.25 16.31
C LEU A 670 -34.15 5.21 15.27
N GLU A 671 -32.92 4.73 15.35
CA GLU A 671 -32.36 3.79 14.39
C GLU A 671 -32.87 2.36 14.61
N ASP A 672 -33.26 1.71 13.51
CA ASP A 672 -33.58 0.30 13.45
C ASP A 672 -32.28 -0.51 13.36
N LYS A 673 -31.89 -1.11 14.49
CA LYS A 673 -30.65 -1.90 14.60
C LYS A 673 -30.63 -3.11 13.66
N PHE A 674 -31.78 -3.61 13.22
CA PHE A 674 -31.86 -4.73 12.29
C PHE A 674 -31.65 -4.30 10.82
N GLY A 675 -31.56 -2.99 10.55
CA GLY A 675 -31.22 -2.43 9.24
C GLY A 675 -32.10 -3.01 8.13
N TRP A 676 -31.50 -3.68 7.15
CA TRP A 676 -32.22 -4.34 6.05
C TRP A 676 -33.17 -5.46 6.48
N LYS A 677 -32.87 -6.17 7.59
CA LYS A 677 -33.71 -7.23 8.15
C LYS A 677 -34.83 -6.66 9.05
N GLY A 678 -34.77 -5.38 9.38
CA GLY A 678 -35.79 -4.67 10.16
C GLY A 678 -37.04 -4.32 9.37
N SER A 679 -37.96 -3.61 10.02
CA SER A 679 -39.26 -3.21 9.46
C SER A 679 -39.37 -1.71 9.17
N SER A 680 -38.43 -0.90 9.66
CA SER A 680 -38.53 0.58 9.59
C SER A 680 -38.21 1.13 8.21
N ASN A 681 -38.71 2.33 7.88
CA ASN A 681 -38.42 3.01 6.61
C ASN A 681 -36.93 3.41 6.49
N LEU A 682 -36.49 3.64 5.26
CA LEU A 682 -35.16 4.20 5.00
C LEU A 682 -35.24 5.73 5.09
N ILE A 683 -34.47 6.31 6.00
CA ILE A 683 -34.30 7.76 6.12
C ILE A 683 -33.04 8.17 5.36
N ILE A 684 -33.16 9.17 4.49
CA ILE A 684 -32.03 9.71 3.71
C ILE A 684 -31.99 11.22 3.92
N THR A 685 -30.84 11.76 4.30
CA THR A 685 -30.69 13.20 4.55
C THR A 685 -29.48 13.80 3.84
N CYS A 686 -29.63 15.03 3.33
CA CYS A 686 -28.54 15.80 2.76
C CYS A 686 -28.71 17.31 3.03
N ALA A 687 -27.59 18.02 3.05
CA ALA A 687 -27.58 19.46 3.25
C ALA A 687 -27.73 20.21 1.92
N VAL A 688 -28.61 21.20 1.89
CA VAL A 688 -29.00 21.95 0.69
C VAL A 688 -29.07 23.44 1.00
N PRO A 689 -28.57 24.34 0.12
CA PRO A 689 -28.77 25.77 0.27
C PRO A 689 -30.25 26.14 0.23
N SER A 690 -30.75 26.87 1.23
CA SER A 690 -32.18 27.21 1.32
C SER A 690 -32.68 28.01 0.13
N LEU A 691 -31.82 28.83 -0.48
CA LEU A 691 -32.11 29.58 -1.71
C LEU A 691 -32.60 28.71 -2.88
N LEU A 692 -32.12 27.45 -2.99
CA LEU A 692 -32.56 26.54 -4.04
C LEU A 692 -34.06 26.24 -3.93
N LEU A 693 -34.55 26.09 -2.70
CA LEU A 693 -35.96 25.80 -2.38
C LEU A 693 -36.84 27.05 -2.43
N LEU A 694 -36.28 28.21 -2.12
CA LEU A 694 -36.99 29.50 -2.13
C LEU A 694 -37.13 30.12 -3.54
N SER A 695 -36.55 29.47 -4.55
CA SER A 695 -36.41 30.08 -5.87
C SER A 695 -37.71 30.17 -6.69
N ASP A 696 -38.70 29.27 -6.48
CA ASP A 696 -40.02 29.25 -7.15
C ASP A 696 -41.09 28.63 -6.23
N SER A 697 -42.34 28.46 -6.70
CA SER A 697 -43.46 27.84 -5.98
C SER A 697 -43.21 26.38 -5.54
N ILE A 698 -43.76 25.97 -4.39
CA ILE A 698 -43.73 24.59 -3.86
C ILE A 698 -44.15 23.56 -4.93
N ASP A 699 -45.23 23.86 -5.68
CA ASP A 699 -45.78 22.99 -6.74
C ASP A 699 -44.81 22.67 -7.88
N SER A 700 -43.77 23.51 -8.09
CA SER A 700 -42.81 23.36 -9.19
C SER A 700 -41.52 22.64 -8.80
N THR A 701 -41.28 22.40 -7.51
CA THR A 701 -40.07 21.75 -7.01
C THR A 701 -40.36 20.28 -6.74
N ARG A 702 -39.47 19.39 -7.19
CA ARG A 702 -39.52 17.94 -6.94
C ARG A 702 -38.21 17.49 -6.31
N VAL A 703 -38.30 16.62 -5.32
CA VAL A 703 -37.14 15.95 -4.71
C VAL A 703 -37.17 14.48 -5.11
N GLU A 704 -36.16 14.05 -5.85
CA GLU A 704 -36.06 12.70 -6.41
C GLU A 704 -34.85 11.98 -5.81
N LEU A 705 -35.07 10.77 -5.29
CA LEU A 705 -34.00 9.83 -4.99
C LEU A 705 -33.71 9.03 -6.25
N ALA A 706 -32.46 8.96 -6.68
CA ALA A 706 -32.06 8.26 -7.88
C ALA A 706 -30.74 7.50 -7.71
N VAL A 707 -30.50 6.55 -8.61
CA VAL A 707 -29.20 5.90 -8.80
C VAL A 707 -28.28 6.81 -9.62
N LEU A 708 -26.98 6.79 -9.30
CA LEU A 708 -25.95 7.50 -10.06
C LEU A 708 -25.74 6.88 -11.44
N ASP A 709 -25.83 7.69 -12.50
CA ASP A 709 -25.55 7.28 -13.88
C ASP A 709 -24.05 7.21 -14.14
N THR A 710 -23.52 5.99 -14.16
CA THR A 710 -22.10 5.72 -14.38
C THR A 710 -21.76 5.48 -15.85
N GLY A 711 -22.74 5.57 -16.76
CA GLY A 711 -22.56 5.35 -18.20
C GLY A 711 -22.25 3.89 -18.62
N SER A 712 -22.18 2.97 -17.66
CA SER A 712 -22.19 1.52 -17.88
C SER A 712 -23.64 1.05 -18.03
N GLU A 713 -23.92 0.18 -19.01
CA GLU A 713 -25.22 -0.44 -19.27
C GLU A 713 -25.74 -1.20 -18.03
N VAL A 714 -26.30 -0.49 -17.06
CA VAL A 714 -27.15 -1.08 -16.04
C VAL A 714 -28.53 -1.17 -16.68
N GLU A 715 -28.79 -2.28 -17.38
CA GLU A 715 -30.15 -2.68 -17.75
C GLU A 715 -30.91 -3.03 -16.46
N LEU A 716 -31.41 -2.00 -15.76
CA LEU A 716 -32.48 -2.19 -14.79
C LEU A 716 -33.73 -2.61 -15.60
N SER A 717 -34.05 -3.90 -15.54
CA SER A 717 -35.23 -4.48 -16.16
C SER A 717 -36.50 -3.94 -15.49
N GLY A 718 -37.01 -2.84 -16.01
CA GLY A 718 -38.28 -2.23 -15.63
C GLY A 718 -39.08 -1.80 -16.87
N PRO A 719 -40.42 -1.90 -16.86
CA PRO A 719 -41.22 -1.54 -18.01
C PRO A 719 -41.08 -0.05 -18.30
N ARG A 720 -40.82 0.22 -19.58
CA ARG A 720 -40.73 1.52 -20.26
C ARG A 720 -41.55 2.66 -19.64
N GLU A 721 -40.89 3.46 -18.80
CA GLU A 721 -41.02 4.93 -18.75
C GLU A 721 -39.62 5.58 -18.64
N GLY A 722 -38.94 5.66 -19.79
CA GLY A 722 -37.88 6.62 -20.16
C GLY A 722 -36.79 7.04 -19.15
N ARG A 723 -35.59 6.45 -19.26
CA ARG A 723 -34.25 7.03 -18.97
C ARG A 723 -34.04 7.76 -17.62
N ARG A 724 -34.95 7.68 -16.66
CA ARG A 724 -34.78 8.24 -15.32
C ARG A 724 -34.53 7.10 -14.37
N MET A 725 -33.30 6.96 -13.88
CA MET A 725 -32.95 5.99 -12.84
C MET A 725 -33.47 6.41 -11.45
N ALA A 726 -34.69 6.93 -11.39
CA ALA A 726 -35.37 7.41 -10.20
C ALA A 726 -35.89 6.22 -9.40
N ILE A 727 -35.61 6.20 -8.10
CA ILE A 727 -36.20 5.26 -7.14
C ILE A 727 -37.54 5.78 -6.66
N CYS A 728 -37.59 7.07 -6.28
CA CYS A 728 -38.81 7.76 -5.90
C CYS A 728 -38.71 9.26 -6.16
N CYS A 729 -39.85 9.91 -6.36
CA CYS A 729 -39.96 11.33 -6.62
C CYS A 729 -41.13 11.89 -5.79
N TYR A 730 -40.83 12.94 -5.03
CA TYR A 730 -41.77 13.60 -4.11
C TYR A 730 -41.95 15.05 -4.49
N LYS A 731 -43.12 15.61 -4.17
CA LYS A 731 -43.31 17.06 -4.08
C LYS A 731 -42.69 17.58 -2.79
N LEU A 732 -42.39 18.88 -2.76
CA LEU A 732 -41.76 19.49 -1.58
C LEU A 732 -42.70 19.54 -0.36
N ASP A 733 -44.02 19.47 -0.58
CA ASP A 733 -45.09 19.44 0.43
C ASP A 733 -45.61 18.04 0.77
N ASP A 734 -44.99 16.97 0.24
CA ASP A 734 -45.38 15.61 0.60
C ASP A 734 -44.98 15.29 2.05
N ASP A 735 -45.82 14.55 2.78
CA ASP A 735 -45.59 14.16 4.19
C ASP A 735 -44.29 13.35 4.40
N ASP A 736 -43.77 12.71 3.35
CA ASP A 736 -42.52 11.95 3.37
C ASP A 736 -41.25 12.83 3.24
N VAL A 737 -41.40 14.16 3.07
CA VAL A 737 -40.30 15.12 2.89
C VAL A 737 -40.23 16.09 4.08
N PHE A 738 -39.12 16.07 4.79
CA PHE A 738 -38.87 16.94 5.94
C PHE A 738 -37.76 17.95 5.63
N ILE A 739 -38.00 19.22 5.97
CA ILE A 739 -37.03 20.31 5.82
C ILE A 739 -36.59 20.77 7.20
N LEU A 740 -35.38 20.34 7.60
CA LEU A 740 -34.86 20.50 8.95
C LEU A 740 -33.80 21.61 9.02
N LYS A 741 -33.72 22.32 10.16
CA LYS A 741 -32.65 23.30 10.41
C LYS A 741 -31.31 22.62 10.71
N ASN A 742 -31.36 21.47 11.37
CA ASN A 742 -30.20 20.69 11.79
C ASN A 742 -30.27 19.27 11.23
N PRO A 743 -29.12 18.58 11.10
CA PRO A 743 -29.11 17.18 10.70
C PRO A 743 -29.87 16.31 11.72
N PRO A 744 -30.65 15.31 11.28
CA PRO A 744 -31.38 14.44 12.20
C PRO A 744 -30.42 13.64 13.10
N GLY A 745 -30.76 13.54 14.39
CA GLY A 745 -29.98 12.80 15.40
C GLY A 745 -28.71 13.49 15.90
N VAL A 746 -28.33 14.65 15.33
CA VAL A 746 -27.05 15.32 15.64
C VAL A 746 -27.27 16.82 15.81
N ARG A 747 -26.84 17.36 16.95
CA ARG A 747 -26.92 18.81 17.21
C ARG A 747 -25.67 19.51 16.71
N LEU A 748 -25.80 20.29 15.64
CA LEU A 748 -24.75 21.22 15.21
C LEU A 748 -24.68 22.38 16.20
N GLN A 749 -23.68 22.39 17.07
CA GLN A 749 -23.35 23.61 17.82
C GLN A 749 -22.61 24.56 16.85
N PHE A 750 -23.35 25.51 16.28
CA PHE A 750 -22.75 26.63 15.57
C PHE A 750 -22.06 27.53 16.60
N ILE A 751 -20.76 27.32 16.80
CA ILE A 751 -19.96 28.27 17.57
C ILE A 751 -19.70 29.47 16.66
N GLU A 752 -20.60 30.46 16.68
CA GLU A 752 -20.26 31.83 16.28
C GLU A 752 -19.27 32.40 17.31
N LYS A 753 -18.00 32.01 17.22
CA LYS A 753 -16.92 32.76 17.85
C LYS A 753 -16.36 33.73 16.82
N LYS A 754 -16.57 35.03 17.06
CA LYS A 754 -15.65 36.06 16.58
C LYS A 754 -14.28 35.71 17.16
N TYR A 755 -13.38 35.21 16.31
CA TYR A 755 -12.02 34.92 16.73
C TYR A 755 -11.30 36.25 16.99
N PRO A 756 -10.70 36.47 18.18
CA PRO A 756 -9.57 37.38 18.25
C PRO A 756 -8.43 36.76 17.44
N ASP A 757 -7.77 37.55 16.61
CA ASP A 757 -6.53 37.18 15.92
C ASP A 757 -5.50 36.69 16.94
N THR A 758 -5.47 35.38 17.16
CA THR A 758 -4.48 34.76 18.04
C THR A 758 -3.39 34.23 17.15
N GLN A 759 -2.28 34.96 17.12
CA GLN A 759 -1.09 34.61 16.35
C GLN A 759 -0.66 33.17 16.64
N PRO A 760 -0.19 32.41 15.63
CA PRO A 760 0.42 31.13 15.87
C PRO A 760 1.60 31.31 16.83
N ILE A 761 1.63 30.49 17.89
CA ILE A 761 2.79 30.37 18.77
C ILE A 761 4.00 30.14 17.88
N SER A 762 4.90 31.11 17.92
CA SER A 762 6.08 31.20 17.07
C SER A 762 7.02 30.04 17.42
N GLN A 763 6.93 28.95 16.65
CA GLN A 763 8.05 28.03 16.56
C GLN A 763 9.13 28.75 15.73
N THR A 764 10.32 28.85 16.30
CA THR A 764 11.55 29.43 15.74
C THR A 764 11.55 29.56 14.22
N SER A 765 11.51 30.81 13.75
CA SER A 765 11.60 31.29 12.37
C SER A 765 12.53 30.43 11.49
N LYS A 766 11.97 29.42 10.81
CA LYS A 766 12.59 28.80 9.63
C LYS A 766 12.13 29.58 8.40
N GLN A 767 13.05 29.88 7.49
CA GLN A 767 12.71 30.57 6.24
C GLN A 767 11.68 29.75 5.43
N PRO A 768 10.64 30.40 4.88
CA PRO A 768 9.67 29.72 4.04
C PRO A 768 10.29 29.30 2.70
N CYS A 769 9.87 28.14 2.20
CA CYS A 769 10.17 27.65 0.88
C CYS A 769 9.00 27.96 -0.05
N TYR A 770 9.23 28.82 -1.05
CA TYR A 770 8.26 29.14 -2.08
C TYR A 770 8.28 28.08 -3.18
N VAL A 771 7.12 27.68 -3.70
CA VAL A 771 7.01 26.66 -4.74
C VAL A 771 6.26 27.22 -5.93
N HIS A 772 6.84 27.08 -7.12
CA HIS A 772 6.25 27.48 -8.38
C HIS A 772 5.91 26.27 -9.24
N MET A 773 4.78 26.31 -9.92
CA MET A 773 4.26 25.21 -10.72
C MET A 773 4.32 25.55 -12.21
N LYS A 774 4.53 24.52 -13.03
CA LYS A 774 4.39 24.64 -14.50
C LYS A 774 2.92 24.58 -14.89
N ASP A 775 2.63 24.92 -16.14
CA ASP A 775 1.30 24.77 -16.72
C ASP A 775 0.79 23.33 -16.65
N ASP A 776 1.65 22.31 -16.79
CA ASP A 776 1.26 20.89 -16.68
C ASP A 776 0.99 20.42 -15.23
N SER A 777 1.07 21.33 -14.26
CA SER A 777 0.92 21.09 -12.82
C SER A 777 2.05 20.28 -12.15
N SER A 778 3.15 20.01 -12.86
CA SER A 778 4.39 19.57 -12.23
C SER A 778 5.09 20.74 -11.54
N ILE A 779 5.92 20.44 -10.55
CA ILE A 779 6.72 21.47 -9.87
C ILE A 779 7.79 22.00 -10.83
N ALA A 780 7.82 23.33 -10.99
CA ALA A 780 8.85 24.01 -11.76
C ALA A 780 10.11 24.19 -10.91
N THR A 781 9.97 24.89 -9.78
CA THR A 781 11.07 25.26 -8.89
C THR A 781 10.62 25.35 -7.43
N MET A 782 11.58 25.17 -6.52
CA MET A 782 11.48 25.48 -5.10
C MET A 782 12.48 26.59 -4.77
N GLU A 783 12.04 27.61 -4.04
CA GLU A 783 12.80 28.84 -3.83
C GLU A 783 12.91 29.20 -2.34
N ILE A 784 14.12 29.55 -1.91
CA ILE A 784 14.38 30.11 -0.58
C ILE A 784 14.97 31.50 -0.75
N GLN A 785 14.52 32.43 0.07
CA GLN A 785 14.98 33.82 0.08
C GLN A 785 15.76 34.10 1.37
N SER A 786 16.97 34.66 1.26
CA SER A 786 17.75 35.11 2.43
C SER A 786 18.42 36.47 2.18
N ASN A 787 18.70 37.18 3.26
CA ASN A 787 19.48 38.41 3.29
C ASN A 787 20.98 38.03 3.32
N PHE A 788 21.53 37.67 2.16
CA PHE A 788 22.96 37.34 2.06
C PHE A 788 23.78 38.64 1.95
N ASP A 789 24.34 39.11 3.07
CA ASP A 789 25.17 40.32 3.11
C ASP A 789 26.51 40.19 2.36
N SER A 790 27.01 38.98 2.07
CA SER A 790 28.41 38.80 1.62
C SER A 790 28.67 37.82 0.48
N LEU A 791 27.67 37.30 -0.23
CA LEU A 791 27.94 36.28 -1.24
C LEU A 791 28.43 36.92 -2.53
N ASP A 792 29.72 37.18 -2.71
CA ASP A 792 30.20 37.72 -4.00
C ASP A 792 29.82 36.75 -5.15
N THR A 793 29.48 37.27 -6.33
CA THR A 793 28.96 36.47 -7.46
C THR A 793 29.95 35.37 -7.90
N GLN A 794 31.22 35.47 -7.49
CA GLN A 794 32.27 34.48 -7.67
C GLN A 794 32.16 33.24 -6.74
N MET A 795 31.33 33.28 -5.68
CA MET A 795 31.22 32.26 -4.63
C MET A 795 30.17 31.15 -4.84
N ALA A 796 29.53 31.03 -6.02
CA ALA A 796 28.82 29.79 -6.36
C ALA A 796 29.72 28.53 -6.25
N THR A 797 31.05 28.74 -6.20
CA THR A 797 32.10 27.75 -5.92
C THR A 797 32.26 27.37 -4.44
N ALA A 798 31.71 28.12 -3.47
CA ALA A 798 31.89 27.88 -2.03
C ALA A 798 30.70 27.17 -1.35
N ALA A 799 29.48 27.30 -1.88
CA ALA A 799 28.30 26.61 -1.38
C ALA A 799 28.41 25.09 -1.63
N ARG A 800 28.15 24.28 -0.61
CA ARG A 800 28.26 22.82 -0.69
C ARG A 800 26.94 22.16 -0.31
N GLN A 801 26.44 21.28 -1.17
CA GLN A 801 25.34 20.39 -0.81
C GLN A 801 25.83 19.42 0.28
N VAL A 802 25.27 19.55 1.48
CA VAL A 802 25.66 18.74 2.65
C VAL A 802 24.79 17.51 2.80
N SER A 803 23.54 17.58 2.32
CA SER A 803 22.63 16.44 2.23
C SER A 803 21.70 16.58 1.01
N PRO A 804 20.94 15.55 0.63
CA PRO A 804 19.98 15.62 -0.47
C PRO A 804 18.99 16.78 -0.37
N CYS A 805 18.68 17.22 0.85
CA CYS A 805 17.73 18.30 1.14
C CYS A 805 18.37 19.53 1.79
N ALA A 806 19.70 19.62 1.92
CA ALA A 806 20.33 20.75 2.60
C ALA A 806 21.62 21.26 1.94
N ILE A 807 21.82 22.58 2.04
CA ILE A 807 22.98 23.31 1.53
C ILE A 807 23.62 24.03 2.71
N SER A 808 24.95 23.99 2.77
CA SER A 808 25.73 24.81 3.68
C SER A 808 26.46 25.90 2.89
N ASP A 809 26.31 27.13 3.34
CA ASP A 809 27.18 28.23 2.95
C ASP A 809 28.45 28.25 3.81
N ARG A 810 29.59 28.49 3.17
CA ARG A 810 30.91 28.39 3.80
C ARG A 810 31.79 29.57 3.45
N VAL A 811 32.29 30.25 4.48
CA VAL A 811 33.28 31.31 4.34
C VAL A 811 34.59 30.81 4.94
N LYS A 812 35.66 30.76 4.13
CA LYS A 812 36.99 30.24 4.52
C LYS A 812 36.96 28.81 5.12
N GLY A 813 36.03 27.97 4.66
CA GLY A 813 35.90 26.57 5.12
C GLY A 813 35.05 26.37 6.39
N ILE A 814 34.62 27.45 7.03
CA ILE A 814 33.73 27.42 8.20
C ILE A 814 32.29 27.56 7.72
N GLU A 815 31.40 26.71 8.23
CA GLU A 815 29.96 26.75 7.95
C GLU A 815 29.33 27.95 8.64
N VAL A 816 28.81 28.89 7.84
CA VAL A 816 28.23 30.15 8.32
C VAL A 816 26.71 30.02 8.44
N GLU A 817 26.07 29.39 7.45
CA GLU A 817 24.63 29.22 7.43
C GLU A 817 24.26 27.91 6.72
N ARG A 818 23.14 27.29 7.14
CA ARG A 818 22.62 26.04 6.55
C ARG A 818 21.15 26.21 6.19
N PHE A 819 20.85 25.96 4.92
CA PHE A 819 19.50 26.01 4.38
C PHE A 819 18.96 24.60 4.17
N GLN A 820 17.70 24.38 4.55
CA GLN A 820 17.00 23.10 4.40
C GLN A 820 15.79 23.27 3.50
N LEU A 821 15.65 22.36 2.53
CA LEU A 821 14.53 22.28 1.60
C LEU A 821 13.61 21.12 2.01
N PRO A 822 12.31 21.24 1.72
CA PRO A 822 11.31 20.22 2.08
C PRO A 822 11.42 18.95 1.25
N TYR A 823 12.14 18.99 0.12
CA TYR A 823 12.25 17.90 -0.85
C TYR A 823 13.66 17.83 -1.46
N PRO A 824 14.16 16.64 -1.85
CA PRO A 824 15.46 16.49 -2.48
C PRO A 824 15.64 17.30 -3.76
N PHE A 825 16.86 17.79 -4.00
CA PHE A 825 17.19 18.56 -5.21
C PHE A 825 18.67 18.38 -5.61
N ALA A 826 19.04 18.92 -6.78
CA ALA A 826 20.41 18.92 -7.28
C ALA A 826 21.01 20.33 -7.31
N LEU A 827 22.07 20.55 -6.54
CA LEU A 827 22.70 21.87 -6.44
C LEU A 827 23.25 22.39 -7.79
N HIS A 828 23.75 21.51 -8.67
CA HIS A 828 24.32 21.94 -9.95
C HIS A 828 23.29 22.45 -10.96
N LYS A 829 21.99 22.21 -10.73
CA LYS A 829 20.87 22.78 -11.50
C LYS A 829 20.28 24.03 -10.85
N ALA A 830 20.80 24.43 -9.70
CA ALA A 830 20.29 25.58 -8.96
C ALA A 830 20.62 26.89 -9.70
N LYS A 831 19.71 27.86 -9.60
CA LYS A 831 19.89 29.22 -10.10
C LYS A 831 19.84 30.18 -8.93
N VAL A 832 20.73 31.17 -8.92
CA VAL A 832 20.76 32.22 -7.89
C VAL A 832 20.40 33.55 -8.54
N TYR A 833 19.39 34.22 -7.99
CA TYR A 833 18.96 35.55 -8.38
C TYR A 833 19.32 36.53 -7.27
N SER A 834 19.90 37.68 -7.61
CA SER A 834 20.25 38.72 -6.62
C SER A 834 19.53 40.02 -6.94
N SER A 835 18.91 40.62 -5.91
CA SER A 835 18.38 42.00 -5.93
C SER A 835 19.14 42.85 -4.90
N GLU A 836 18.91 44.17 -4.85
CA GLU A 836 19.63 45.10 -3.96
C GLU A 836 19.60 44.71 -2.46
N LYS A 837 18.61 43.91 -2.01
CA LYS A 837 18.46 43.53 -0.59
C LYS A 837 18.20 42.04 -0.33
N ILE A 838 17.75 41.27 -1.34
CA ILE A 838 17.32 39.88 -1.18
C ILE A 838 17.98 39.03 -2.26
N ARG A 839 18.46 37.83 -1.90
CA ARG A 839 18.82 36.82 -2.90
C ARG A 839 17.94 35.59 -2.79
N THR A 840 17.63 35.03 -3.94
CA THR A 840 16.76 33.87 -4.10
C THR A 840 17.54 32.72 -4.69
N LEU A 841 17.57 31.60 -3.99
CA LEU A 841 18.07 30.33 -4.51
C LEU A 841 16.88 29.54 -5.06
N SER A 842 16.92 29.19 -6.35
CA SER A 842 15.88 28.43 -7.05
C SER A 842 16.42 27.07 -7.47
N VAL A 843 15.75 26.00 -7.05
CA VAL A 843 16.15 24.60 -7.29
C VAL A 843 15.02 23.77 -7.88
N ILE A 844 15.35 22.67 -8.55
CA ILE A 844 14.37 21.73 -9.11
C ILE A 844 14.32 20.47 -8.22
N PRO A 845 13.12 19.98 -7.84
CA PRO A 845 12.99 18.71 -7.14
C PRO A 845 13.61 17.55 -7.92
N SER A 846 14.26 16.62 -7.21
CA SER A 846 14.87 15.41 -7.82
C SER A 846 14.14 14.14 -7.39
N SER A 847 13.96 13.21 -8.31
CA SER A 847 13.49 11.84 -8.06
C SER A 847 14.66 10.86 -7.93
N GLY A 848 14.39 9.64 -7.46
CA GLY A 848 15.37 8.55 -7.38
C GLY A 848 15.98 8.15 -8.72
N LEU A 849 15.33 8.48 -9.85
CA LEU A 849 15.82 8.19 -11.19
C LEU A 849 16.81 9.24 -11.74
N ASP A 850 16.80 10.46 -11.20
CA ASP A 850 17.49 11.61 -11.78
C ASP A 850 19.02 11.58 -11.61
N ASN A 851 19.59 10.48 -11.09
CA ASN A 851 21.02 10.40 -10.73
C ASN A 851 21.49 11.55 -9.81
N GLU A 852 20.53 12.19 -9.14
CA GLU A 852 20.63 13.34 -8.25
C GLU A 852 19.98 13.06 -6.88
N GLY A 853 20.01 14.04 -5.96
CA GLY A 853 19.36 13.92 -4.65
C GLY A 853 19.83 12.71 -3.85
N TYR A 854 18.88 11.87 -3.41
CA TYR A 854 19.18 10.65 -2.65
C TYR A 854 20.00 9.63 -3.44
N SER A 855 20.03 9.66 -4.78
CA SER A 855 20.92 8.74 -5.52
C SER A 855 22.42 9.04 -5.32
N LEU A 856 22.77 10.23 -4.81
CA LEU A 856 24.14 10.59 -4.39
C LEU A 856 24.50 10.02 -3.01
N THR A 857 23.49 9.82 -2.16
CA THR A 857 23.59 9.21 -0.82
C THR A 857 22.46 8.20 -0.63
N PRO A 858 22.52 7.05 -1.34
CA PRO A 858 21.39 6.13 -1.47
C PRO A 858 21.02 5.41 -0.18
N PHE A 859 21.89 5.46 0.83
CA PHE A 859 21.69 4.83 2.14
C PHE A 859 21.85 5.89 3.23
N PRO A 860 20.87 6.78 3.40
CA PRO A 860 20.92 7.79 4.45
C PRO A 860 20.93 7.10 5.83
N VAL A 861 21.85 7.56 6.68
CA VAL A 861 22.02 7.06 8.05
C VAL A 861 21.73 8.19 9.02
N VAL A 862 20.87 7.94 10.00
CA VAL A 862 20.62 8.87 11.12
C VAL A 862 21.38 8.41 12.34
N LEU A 863 21.95 9.37 13.06
CA LEU A 863 22.55 9.15 14.36
C LEU A 863 21.54 9.58 15.43
N HIS A 864 21.27 8.69 16.37
CA HIS A 864 20.47 9.00 17.56
C HIS A 864 21.28 8.59 18.80
N GLY A 865 21.71 9.58 19.59
CA GLY A 865 22.68 9.33 20.66
C GLY A 865 23.99 8.74 20.13
N SER A 866 24.38 7.57 20.64
CA SER A 866 25.56 6.82 20.19
C SER A 866 25.30 5.79 19.09
N GLU A 867 24.07 5.70 18.57
CA GLU A 867 23.69 4.65 17.63
C GLU A 867 23.43 5.19 16.22
N SER A 868 23.67 4.35 15.20
CA SER A 868 23.54 4.70 13.79
C SER A 868 22.59 3.78 13.05
N TYR A 869 21.66 4.34 12.29
CA TYR A 869 20.55 3.60 11.69
C TYR A 869 20.33 3.95 10.23
N SER A 870 20.15 2.91 9.38
CA SER A 870 19.69 3.12 8.01
C SER A 870 18.22 3.46 8.01
N LEU A 871 17.81 4.44 7.19
CA LEU A 871 16.41 4.84 7.08
C LEU A 871 15.64 4.10 5.98
N ASN A 872 16.32 3.35 5.11
CA ASN A 872 15.71 2.76 3.92
C ASN A 872 16.16 1.33 3.60
N ILE A 873 17.01 0.73 4.44
CA ILE A 873 17.30 -0.71 4.41
C ILE A 873 16.69 -1.31 5.67
N PRO A 874 15.79 -2.29 5.55
CA PRO A 874 15.19 -2.94 6.70
C PRO A 874 16.22 -3.79 7.44
N LYS A 875 15.98 -3.99 8.74
CA LYS A 875 16.78 -4.90 9.56
C LYS A 875 16.42 -6.35 9.26
N VAL A 876 17.39 -7.24 9.40
CA VAL A 876 17.20 -8.68 9.21
C VAL A 876 17.94 -9.43 10.32
N ASN A 877 17.20 -10.17 11.14
CA ASN A 877 17.77 -11.13 12.07
C ASN A 877 18.19 -12.39 11.28
N LEU A 878 19.48 -12.53 11.01
CA LEU A 878 20.04 -13.61 10.19
C LEU A 878 19.85 -15.01 10.81
N ASP A 879 19.73 -15.08 12.13
CA ASP A 879 19.62 -16.36 12.84
C ASP A 879 18.19 -16.91 12.84
N GLN A 880 17.19 -16.03 12.69
CA GLN A 880 15.79 -16.41 12.44
C GLN A 880 15.52 -16.82 10.98
N GLN A 881 16.42 -16.50 10.05
CA GLN A 881 16.24 -16.79 8.62
C GLN A 881 16.64 -18.23 8.26
N SER A 882 15.78 -18.95 7.53
CA SER A 882 16.06 -20.32 7.07
C SER A 882 17.15 -20.38 5.99
N ILE A 883 18.00 -21.41 6.04
CA ILE A 883 19.14 -21.59 5.12
C ILE A 883 18.65 -22.28 3.83
N ILE A 884 19.06 -21.75 2.69
CA ILE A 884 18.84 -22.34 1.37
C ILE A 884 20.02 -23.25 1.04
N SER A 885 19.79 -24.57 1.03
CA SER A 885 20.85 -25.57 0.85
C SER A 885 21.14 -25.95 -0.60
N ASN A 886 20.29 -25.56 -1.55
CA ASN A 886 20.35 -25.97 -2.95
C ASN A 886 21.68 -25.60 -3.63
N VAL A 887 22.21 -26.53 -4.40
CA VAL A 887 23.44 -26.37 -5.18
C VAL A 887 23.32 -27.06 -6.53
N GLY A 888 24.11 -26.59 -7.49
CA GLY A 888 24.16 -27.18 -8.83
C GLY A 888 23.48 -26.33 -9.90
N HIS A 889 23.20 -26.93 -11.05
CA HIS A 889 22.75 -26.20 -12.23
C HIS A 889 21.39 -25.51 -12.04
N GLU A 890 20.42 -26.19 -11.43
CA GLU A 890 19.09 -25.62 -11.18
C GLU A 890 19.16 -24.44 -10.20
N ALA A 891 19.94 -24.56 -9.12
CA ALA A 891 20.17 -23.46 -8.18
C ALA A 891 20.79 -22.23 -8.86
N ILE A 892 21.72 -22.44 -9.82
CA ILE A 892 22.30 -21.34 -10.61
C ILE A 892 21.22 -20.66 -11.46
N LEU A 893 20.38 -21.42 -12.15
CA LEU A 893 19.31 -20.89 -12.98
C LEU A 893 18.28 -20.13 -12.14
N TRP A 894 17.93 -20.67 -10.96
CA TRP A 894 17.05 -20.03 -10.00
C TRP A 894 17.63 -18.70 -9.47
N VAL A 895 18.88 -18.67 -9.00
CA VAL A 895 19.56 -17.42 -8.56
C VAL A 895 19.55 -16.40 -9.70
N MET A 896 19.94 -16.82 -10.91
CA MET A 896 19.97 -15.91 -12.07
C MET A 896 18.57 -15.35 -12.38
N ALA A 897 17.53 -16.16 -12.25
CA ALA A 897 16.16 -15.71 -12.42
C ALA A 897 15.74 -14.73 -11.32
N VAL A 898 16.04 -14.99 -10.05
CA VAL A 898 15.73 -14.07 -8.94
C VAL A 898 16.33 -12.69 -9.20
N PHE A 899 17.65 -12.64 -9.46
CA PHE A 899 18.35 -11.37 -9.71
C PHE A 899 17.97 -10.70 -11.03
N GLY A 900 17.64 -11.46 -12.08
CA GLY A 900 17.17 -10.94 -13.36
C GLY A 900 15.85 -10.20 -13.23
N ASN A 901 14.93 -10.73 -12.40
CA ASN A 901 13.64 -10.12 -12.14
C ASN A 901 13.69 -8.94 -11.17
N MET A 902 14.79 -8.72 -10.46
CA MET A 902 15.03 -7.53 -9.63
C MET A 902 15.50 -6.32 -10.45
N GLN A 903 15.69 -6.47 -11.76
CA GLN A 903 16.18 -5.42 -12.66
C GLN A 903 15.06 -4.81 -13.49
N SER A 904 15.14 -3.49 -13.71
CA SER A 904 14.25 -2.82 -14.65
C SER A 904 14.67 -3.03 -16.11
N ALA A 905 13.77 -2.73 -17.04
CA ALA A 905 14.07 -2.75 -18.48
C ALA A 905 15.22 -1.79 -18.82
N ARG A 906 15.27 -0.63 -18.14
CA ARG A 906 16.33 0.37 -18.29
C ARG A 906 17.68 -0.20 -17.86
N GLU A 907 17.75 -0.83 -16.69
CA GLU A 907 18.98 -1.44 -16.17
C GLU A 907 19.48 -2.56 -17.09
N ARG A 908 18.59 -3.46 -17.53
CA ARG A 908 18.93 -4.54 -18.47
C ARG A 908 19.48 -4.00 -19.79
N LYS A 909 18.88 -2.93 -20.33
CA LYS A 909 19.36 -2.27 -21.56
C LYS A 909 20.75 -1.65 -21.37
N CYS A 910 21.02 -1.02 -20.24
CA CYS A 910 22.34 -0.46 -19.91
C CYS A 910 23.40 -1.56 -19.82
N ILE A 911 23.09 -2.70 -19.18
CA ILE A 911 24.00 -3.84 -19.06
C ILE A 911 24.28 -4.44 -20.44
N ARG A 912 23.25 -4.70 -21.26
CA ARG A 912 23.40 -5.27 -22.62
C ARG A 912 24.25 -4.40 -23.56
N LYS A 913 24.14 -3.07 -23.47
CA LYS A 913 24.88 -2.12 -24.32
C LYS A 913 26.35 -1.94 -23.92
N SER A 914 26.76 -2.38 -22.73
CA SER A 914 28.07 -2.07 -22.14
C SER A 914 29.27 -2.85 -22.71
N GLY A 915 29.20 -3.28 -23.98
CA GLY A 915 30.34 -3.86 -24.69
C GLY A 915 31.54 -2.90 -24.74
N HIS A 916 32.54 -3.18 -23.91
CA HIS A 916 33.92 -2.67 -23.86
C HIS A 916 34.20 -1.13 -23.88
N SER A 917 33.26 -0.22 -24.17
CA SER A 917 33.59 1.23 -24.33
C SER A 917 32.74 2.24 -23.55
N THR A 918 31.65 1.84 -22.85
CA THR A 918 30.74 2.79 -22.15
C THR A 918 30.40 2.41 -20.70
N ARG A 919 31.41 2.02 -19.90
CA ARG A 919 31.22 1.64 -18.48
C ARG A 919 30.78 2.78 -17.54
N ASN A 920 30.87 4.05 -17.95
CA ASN A 920 30.57 5.20 -17.07
C ASN A 920 29.07 5.54 -16.93
N ASN A 921 28.18 4.89 -17.67
CA ASN A 921 26.73 5.20 -17.70
C ASN A 921 25.83 4.16 -17.02
N ILE A 922 26.39 3.13 -16.36
CA ILE A 922 25.59 2.12 -15.65
C ILE A 922 25.25 2.64 -14.25
N PRO A 923 23.96 2.60 -13.81
CA PRO A 923 23.59 2.93 -12.45
C PRO A 923 24.38 2.11 -11.41
N ALA A 924 24.84 2.75 -10.33
CA ALA A 924 25.65 2.11 -9.30
C ALA A 924 24.93 0.91 -8.65
N LEU A 925 23.63 1.03 -8.41
CA LEU A 925 22.79 -0.04 -7.85
C LEU A 925 22.69 -1.24 -8.79
N ALA A 926 22.52 -1.02 -10.10
CA ALA A 926 22.53 -2.10 -11.09
C ALA A 926 23.87 -2.86 -11.11
N THR A 927 24.98 -2.14 -10.94
CA THR A 927 26.31 -2.75 -10.83
C THR A 927 26.46 -3.56 -9.55
N ALA A 928 26.01 -3.03 -8.41
CA ALA A 928 26.01 -3.75 -7.13
C ALA A 928 25.16 -5.03 -7.19
N ARG A 929 23.97 -4.96 -7.80
CA ARG A 929 23.09 -6.11 -8.01
C ARG A 929 23.73 -7.19 -8.88
N SER A 930 24.42 -6.80 -9.96
CA SER A 930 25.17 -7.74 -10.80
C SER A 930 26.31 -8.43 -10.02
N TYR A 931 26.99 -7.70 -9.14
CA TYR A 931 28.01 -8.26 -8.26
C TYR A 931 27.43 -9.25 -7.25
N PHE A 932 26.31 -8.92 -6.60
CA PHE A 932 25.61 -9.84 -5.69
C PHE A 932 25.10 -11.08 -6.41
N CYS A 933 24.56 -10.94 -7.62
CA CYS A 933 24.19 -12.08 -8.47
C CYS A 933 25.39 -12.99 -8.73
N THR A 934 26.56 -12.41 -9.03
CA THR A 934 27.80 -13.16 -9.26
C THR A 934 28.28 -13.90 -8.02
N ILE A 935 28.20 -13.27 -6.84
CA ILE A 935 28.52 -13.90 -5.55
C ILE A 935 27.58 -15.08 -5.30
N ALA A 936 26.27 -14.85 -5.33
CA ALA A 936 25.26 -15.86 -5.06
C ALA A 936 25.38 -17.05 -6.03
N LYS A 937 25.53 -16.76 -7.32
CA LYS A 937 25.75 -17.77 -8.36
C LYS A 937 26.99 -18.63 -8.09
N SER A 938 28.11 -17.99 -7.76
CA SER A 938 29.37 -18.71 -7.49
C SER A 938 29.31 -19.52 -6.19
N PHE A 939 28.51 -19.08 -5.21
CA PHE A 939 28.31 -19.79 -3.96
C PHE A 939 27.49 -21.07 -4.14
N VAL A 940 26.46 -21.05 -4.99
CA VAL A 940 25.62 -22.22 -5.30
C VAL A 940 26.20 -23.14 -6.37
N ASP A 941 27.27 -22.73 -7.06
CA ASP A 941 27.98 -23.53 -8.07
C ASP A 941 29.02 -24.47 -7.41
N PRO A 942 28.80 -25.80 -7.39
CA PRO A 942 29.74 -26.74 -6.79
C PRO A 942 31.01 -26.87 -7.65
N SER A 943 32.11 -26.28 -7.19
CA SER A 943 33.43 -26.47 -7.81
C SER A 943 34.11 -27.78 -7.35
N ARG A 944 35.16 -28.24 -8.05
CA ARG A 944 35.98 -29.40 -7.64
C ARG A 944 36.65 -29.23 -6.26
N SER A 945 36.76 -27.99 -5.78
CA SER A 945 37.36 -27.58 -4.50
C SER A 945 36.33 -27.20 -3.43
N GLY A 946 35.03 -27.44 -3.66
CA GLY A 946 33.95 -27.03 -2.77
C GLY A 946 33.25 -25.74 -3.20
N ARG A 947 32.40 -25.18 -2.33
CA ARG A 947 31.68 -23.91 -2.60
C ARG A 947 32.66 -22.74 -2.57
N LYS A 948 32.53 -21.78 -3.50
CA LYS A 948 33.30 -20.54 -3.43
C LYS A 948 32.74 -19.66 -2.32
N GLN A 949 33.53 -19.45 -1.28
CA GLN A 949 33.13 -18.67 -0.09
C GLN A 949 33.84 -17.31 0.00
N THR A 950 34.90 -17.09 -0.78
CA THR A 950 35.71 -15.87 -0.73
C THR A 950 35.47 -15.00 -1.95
N PHE A 951 35.28 -13.71 -1.71
CA PHE A 951 35.03 -12.72 -2.76
C PHE A 951 35.80 -11.44 -2.45
N PRO A 952 36.93 -11.19 -3.12
CA PRO A 952 37.68 -9.96 -2.96
C PRO A 952 36.93 -8.80 -3.65
N PHE A 953 36.98 -7.63 -3.02
CA PHE A 953 36.34 -6.42 -3.48
C PHE A 953 37.33 -5.24 -3.39
N LYS A 954 37.58 -4.59 -4.53
CA LYS A 954 38.52 -3.46 -4.63
C LYS A 954 37.77 -2.14 -4.78
N ILE A 955 38.03 -1.19 -3.87
CA ILE A 955 37.53 0.19 -3.97
C ILE A 955 38.54 1.03 -4.76
N LYS A 956 38.20 1.50 -5.95
CA LYS A 956 39.06 2.42 -6.72
C LYS A 956 38.91 3.87 -6.20
N GLY A 957 40.01 4.54 -5.86
CA GLY A 957 40.06 6.01 -5.66
C GLY A 957 40.41 6.55 -4.26
N ARG A 958 40.73 5.70 -3.28
CA ARG A 958 41.38 6.07 -2.00
C ARG A 958 42.57 5.14 -1.78
N ASP A 959 43.56 5.54 -0.97
CA ASP A 959 44.68 4.70 -0.52
C ASP A 959 44.20 3.26 -0.26
N ASP A 960 44.73 2.27 -1.00
CA ASP A 960 44.17 0.94 -1.29
C ASP A 960 43.52 0.17 -0.11
N VAL A 961 42.34 0.61 0.36
CA VAL A 961 41.47 -0.17 1.26
C VAL A 961 40.66 -1.14 0.39
N ASN A 962 40.98 -2.41 0.52
CA ASN A 962 40.26 -3.52 -0.10
C ASN A 962 39.41 -4.24 0.94
N MET A 963 38.39 -4.95 0.51
CA MET A 963 37.54 -5.76 1.37
C MET A 963 37.52 -7.21 0.86
N ILE A 964 37.39 -8.17 1.76
CA ILE A 964 37.11 -9.57 1.42
C ILE A 964 35.79 -9.93 2.06
N PHE A 965 34.85 -10.45 1.26
CA PHE A 965 33.63 -11.05 1.75
C PHE A 965 33.82 -12.56 1.88
N PHE A 966 33.46 -13.09 3.04
CA PHE A 966 33.41 -14.50 3.38
C PHE A 966 31.95 -14.92 3.50
N VAL A 967 31.37 -15.45 2.44
CA VAL A 967 29.97 -15.89 2.41
C VAL A 967 29.86 -17.23 3.11
N SER A 968 29.00 -17.28 4.12
CA SER A 968 28.79 -18.47 4.95
C SER A 968 27.58 -19.24 4.49
N ASN A 969 26.43 -18.55 4.38
CA ASN A 969 25.16 -19.15 3.96
C ASN A 969 24.39 -18.24 3.01
N LEU A 970 23.58 -18.87 2.16
CA LEU A 970 22.45 -18.22 1.48
C LEU A 970 21.21 -18.52 2.31
N ARG A 971 20.42 -17.49 2.64
CA ARG A 971 19.22 -17.63 3.46
C ARG A 971 18.02 -16.99 2.77
N HIS A 972 16.82 -17.48 3.12
CA HIS A 972 15.60 -16.75 2.85
C HIS A 972 15.62 -15.42 3.61
N ASN A 973 14.96 -14.40 3.08
CA ASN A 973 14.69 -13.17 3.79
C ASN A 973 13.18 -13.01 3.90
N ILE A 974 12.64 -13.56 4.98
CA ILE A 974 11.22 -13.77 5.18
C ILE A 974 10.45 -12.45 5.24
N ASP A 975 11.01 -11.42 5.88
CA ASP A 975 10.36 -10.13 6.07
C ASP A 975 10.12 -9.38 4.75
N GLN A 976 11.01 -9.56 3.77
CA GLN A 976 10.94 -8.92 2.45
C GLN A 976 10.58 -9.88 1.31
N SER A 977 10.17 -11.12 1.62
CA SER A 977 9.93 -12.21 0.65
C SER A 977 11.09 -12.43 -0.34
N SER A 978 12.32 -12.15 0.10
CA SER A 978 13.55 -12.09 -0.73
C SER A 978 14.58 -13.15 -0.28
N ILE A 979 15.84 -12.97 -0.68
CA ILE A 979 16.99 -13.75 -0.21
C ILE A 979 18.02 -12.82 0.46
N VAL A 980 18.88 -13.37 1.32
CA VAL A 980 19.98 -12.64 1.94
C VAL A 980 21.23 -13.52 2.00
N LEU A 981 22.40 -12.94 1.74
CA LEU A 981 23.68 -13.62 1.96
C LEU A 981 24.19 -13.31 3.37
N ASP A 982 24.33 -14.35 4.19
CA ASP A 982 24.97 -14.30 5.51
C ASP A 982 26.48 -14.38 5.31
N ALA A 983 27.17 -13.25 5.52
CA ALA A 983 28.57 -13.10 5.17
C ALA A 983 29.38 -12.40 6.28
N TYR A 984 30.70 -12.49 6.18
CA TYR A 984 31.62 -11.72 7.00
C TYR A 984 32.48 -10.83 6.12
N VAL A 985 32.72 -9.60 6.53
CA VAL A 985 33.58 -8.66 5.81
C VAL A 985 34.87 -8.41 6.58
N LEU A 986 35.98 -8.38 5.85
CA LEU A 986 37.29 -8.02 6.37
C LEU A 986 37.88 -6.87 5.53
N PRO A 987 37.95 -5.64 6.07
CA PRO A 987 38.68 -4.54 5.44
C PRO A 987 40.18 -4.74 5.65
N TYR A 988 40.99 -4.49 4.62
CA TYR A 988 42.45 -4.56 4.69
C TYR A 988 43.11 -3.48 3.82
N LYS A 989 44.26 -2.98 4.28
CA LYS A 989 45.15 -2.13 3.49
C LYS A 989 46.32 -2.96 2.96
N VAL A 990 46.69 -2.73 1.70
CA VAL A 990 47.87 -3.35 1.09
C VAL A 990 49.12 -2.88 1.86
N GLY A 991 49.88 -3.80 2.44
CA GLY A 991 51.09 -3.50 3.23
C GLY A 991 50.95 -3.56 4.77
N ALA A 992 49.75 -3.79 5.31
CA ALA A 992 49.57 -3.99 6.75
C ALA A 992 50.15 -5.35 7.22
N VAL A 993 51.21 -5.32 8.02
CA VAL A 993 52.11 -6.46 8.30
C VAL A 993 51.44 -7.72 8.90
N PRO A 994 50.48 -7.67 9.86
CA PRO A 994 50.01 -8.89 10.53
C PRO A 994 49.10 -9.79 9.68
N LEU A 995 48.24 -9.21 8.84
CA LEU A 995 47.29 -9.97 8.00
C LEU A 995 47.80 -10.25 6.58
N SER A 996 48.85 -9.53 6.16
CA SER A 996 49.38 -9.59 4.78
C SER A 996 49.73 -11.00 4.31
N SER A 997 50.35 -11.84 5.15
CA SER A 997 50.77 -13.19 4.75
C SER A 997 49.57 -14.13 4.52
N ALA A 998 48.54 -14.06 5.36
CA ALA A 998 47.31 -14.85 5.24
C ALA A 998 46.47 -14.39 4.04
N ILE A 999 46.33 -13.06 3.86
CA ILE A 999 45.61 -12.47 2.73
C ILE A 999 46.34 -12.74 1.41
N ASN A 1000 47.67 -12.67 1.37
CA ASN A 1000 48.45 -12.97 0.17
C ASN A 1000 48.34 -14.44 -0.24
N LYS A 1001 48.30 -15.38 0.72
CA LYS A 1001 48.02 -16.80 0.43
C LYS A 1001 46.62 -17.00 -0.16
N LEU A 1002 45.63 -16.33 0.41
CA LEU A 1002 44.24 -16.31 -0.07
C LEU A 1002 44.15 -15.80 -1.52
N LEU A 1003 44.71 -14.62 -1.79
CA LEU A 1003 44.69 -13.99 -3.11
C LEU A 1003 45.54 -14.76 -4.14
N ALA A 1004 46.60 -15.46 -3.72
CA ALA A 1004 47.43 -16.28 -4.61
C ALA A 1004 46.69 -17.51 -5.17
N HIS A 1005 45.67 -18.01 -4.46
CA HIS A 1005 44.81 -19.10 -4.93
C HIS A 1005 43.70 -18.64 -5.89
N GLU A 1006 43.35 -17.35 -5.88
CA GLU A 1006 42.32 -16.76 -6.75
C GLU A 1006 42.93 -16.13 -8.02
N LYS A 1007 43.41 -16.96 -8.96
CA LYS A 1007 44.00 -16.46 -10.23
C LYS A 1007 43.01 -15.85 -11.22
N HIS A 1008 41.70 -15.87 -10.97
CA HIS A 1008 40.70 -15.30 -11.88
C HIS A 1008 39.51 -14.68 -11.12
N SER A 1009 39.14 -13.46 -11.53
CA SER A 1009 37.99 -12.64 -11.09
C SER A 1009 38.28 -11.66 -9.94
N THR A 1010 39.05 -10.61 -10.25
CA THR A 1010 38.91 -9.31 -9.59
C THR A 1010 38.08 -8.40 -10.49
N ASP A 1011 36.77 -8.37 -10.30
CA ASP A 1011 35.94 -7.34 -10.93
C ASP A 1011 36.10 -6.03 -10.15
N SER A 1012 36.71 -5.05 -10.80
CA SER A 1012 36.83 -3.70 -10.24
C SER A 1012 35.57 -2.90 -10.56
N ILE A 1013 34.78 -2.53 -9.55
CA ILE A 1013 33.78 -1.48 -9.69
C ILE A 1013 34.52 -0.14 -9.71
N HIS A 1014 34.21 0.72 -10.68
CA HIS A 1014 34.53 2.15 -10.56
C HIS A 1014 33.44 2.75 -9.69
N PRO A 1015 33.69 3.10 -8.41
CA PRO A 1015 32.73 3.86 -7.65
C PRO A 1015 32.72 5.25 -8.30
N GLY A 1016 31.76 5.50 -9.19
CA GLY A 1016 31.45 6.86 -9.59
C GLY A 1016 30.96 7.59 -8.35
N ARG A 1017 31.87 8.18 -7.55
CA ARG A 1017 31.62 9.07 -6.39
C ARG A 1017 30.51 8.67 -5.40
N ARG A 1018 30.02 7.43 -5.37
CA ARG A 1018 28.80 7.03 -4.64
C ARG A 1018 29.13 6.04 -3.51
N ARG A 1019 28.66 6.39 -2.31
CA ARG A 1019 29.01 5.78 -1.02
C ARG A 1019 28.23 4.47 -0.84
N CYS A 1020 28.91 3.33 -0.85
CA CYS A 1020 28.33 2.06 -0.38
C CYS A 1020 28.51 1.98 1.14
N VAL A 1021 27.40 1.96 1.90
CA VAL A 1021 27.43 1.67 3.33
C VAL A 1021 27.03 0.21 3.49
N LEU A 1022 27.94 -0.61 4.03
CA LEU A 1022 27.66 -1.99 4.42
C LEU A 1022 26.92 -1.96 5.76
N HIS A 1023 25.74 -2.57 5.82
CA HIS A 1023 24.92 -2.57 7.03
C HIS A 1023 25.31 -3.76 7.93
N LYS A 1024 25.39 -3.52 9.23
CA LYS A 1024 25.78 -4.52 10.24
C LYS A 1024 24.53 -5.24 10.73
N SER A 1025 24.60 -6.56 10.88
CA SER A 1025 23.42 -7.38 11.22
C SER A 1025 22.91 -7.15 12.64
N ASP A 1026 23.77 -6.91 13.63
CA ASP A 1026 23.37 -6.54 14.99
C ASP A 1026 24.49 -5.73 15.66
N ALA A 1027 24.16 -4.58 16.26
CA ALA A 1027 25.10 -3.83 17.09
C ALA A 1027 24.55 -3.76 18.51
N PRO A 1028 25.31 -4.21 19.54
CA PRO A 1028 25.00 -3.84 20.90
C PRO A 1028 25.15 -2.32 21.06
N SER A 1029 24.41 -1.76 22.00
CA SER A 1029 23.98 -0.36 22.17
C SER A 1029 25.07 0.72 22.35
N ASN A 1030 26.33 0.41 22.02
CA ASN A 1030 27.52 1.16 22.42
C ASN A 1030 28.50 1.52 21.27
N CYS A 1031 28.16 1.46 19.96
CA CYS A 1031 29.11 1.88 18.89
C CYS A 1031 29.18 3.41 18.70
N ARG A 1032 29.96 4.09 19.55
CA ARG A 1032 30.19 5.55 19.56
C ARG A 1032 30.85 6.17 18.29
N SER A 1033 31.03 5.45 17.19
CA SER A 1033 31.90 5.93 16.10
C SER A 1033 31.51 5.43 14.71
N MET A 1034 30.39 5.93 14.18
CA MET A 1034 30.21 6.06 12.74
C MET A 1034 30.66 7.47 12.33
N PRO A 1035 31.70 7.65 11.51
CA PRO A 1035 32.21 8.98 11.18
C PRO A 1035 31.20 9.76 10.32
N GLN A 1036 30.64 10.85 10.87
CA GLN A 1036 29.77 11.79 10.13
C GLN A 1036 30.44 12.41 8.89
N ARG A 1037 31.79 12.41 8.84
CA ARG A 1037 32.58 12.89 7.70
C ARG A 1037 33.74 11.92 7.47
N LEU A 1038 33.69 11.17 6.37
CA LEU A 1038 34.72 10.20 5.96
C LEU A 1038 35.98 10.86 5.39
N GLU A 1039 36.32 12.10 5.76
CA GLU A 1039 37.50 12.78 5.23
C GLU A 1039 38.82 12.20 5.80
N SER A 1040 38.77 11.35 6.84
CA SER A 1040 39.97 10.83 7.54
C SER A 1040 39.83 9.42 8.16
N CYS A 1041 38.99 8.51 7.63
CA CYS A 1041 38.85 7.17 8.23
C CYS A 1041 39.59 6.06 7.46
N ASP A 1042 40.33 5.22 8.22
CA ASP A 1042 41.12 4.09 7.74
C ASP A 1042 40.29 2.84 7.34
N SER A 1043 39.02 2.76 7.74
CA SER A 1043 38.10 1.63 7.49
C SER A 1043 36.68 2.11 7.18
N PRO A 1044 35.96 1.47 6.24
CA PRO A 1044 34.57 1.81 5.88
C PRO A 1044 33.50 1.23 6.83
N ILE A 1045 33.88 0.43 7.85
CA ILE A 1045 32.95 -0.23 8.80
C ILE A 1045 33.36 0.01 10.26
N CYS A 1046 32.40 0.02 11.21
CA CYS A 1046 32.64 0.18 12.67
C CYS A 1046 33.50 -0.98 13.18
N SER A 1047 34.56 -0.71 13.95
CA SER A 1047 35.41 -1.75 14.56
C SER A 1047 34.72 -2.57 15.65
N CYS A 1048 33.55 -2.14 16.15
CA CYS A 1048 32.80 -2.87 17.17
C CYS A 1048 32.26 -4.24 16.73
N GLY A 1049 32.28 -4.52 15.42
CA GLY A 1049 31.87 -5.80 14.86
C GLY A 1049 32.99 -6.83 14.80
N ASN A 1050 34.25 -6.42 15.00
CA ASN A 1050 35.40 -7.29 14.85
C ASN A 1050 35.32 -8.48 15.82
N GLY A 1051 35.33 -9.70 15.26
CA GLY A 1051 35.36 -10.94 16.03
C GLY A 1051 34.05 -11.31 16.73
N LYS A 1052 32.99 -10.50 16.57
CA LYS A 1052 31.65 -10.82 17.08
C LYS A 1052 30.95 -11.84 16.19
N ASP A 1053 30.06 -12.62 16.79
CA ASP A 1053 29.21 -13.63 16.13
C ASP A 1053 30.01 -14.59 15.25
N SER A 1054 31.24 -14.89 15.68
CA SER A 1054 32.23 -15.53 14.82
C SER A 1054 32.04 -17.04 14.69
N GLU A 1055 31.04 -17.63 15.35
CA GLU A 1055 30.75 -19.07 15.34
C GLU A 1055 30.42 -19.61 13.94
N GLY A 1056 29.78 -18.77 13.10
CA GLY A 1056 29.43 -19.09 11.72
C GLY A 1056 30.52 -18.77 10.68
N PHE A 1057 31.69 -18.25 11.09
CA PHE A 1057 32.77 -17.92 10.16
C PHE A 1057 33.33 -19.19 9.48
N PRO A 1058 33.66 -19.17 8.16
CA PRO A 1058 34.15 -20.36 7.46
C PRO A 1058 35.38 -20.98 8.14
N ARG A 1059 35.28 -22.27 8.49
CA ARG A 1059 36.32 -23.02 9.22
C ARG A 1059 37.40 -23.54 8.27
N VAL A 1060 38.28 -22.65 7.83
CA VAL A 1060 39.44 -22.99 6.98
C VAL A 1060 40.72 -22.89 7.80
N ALA A 1061 41.58 -23.90 7.69
CA ALA A 1061 42.84 -23.97 8.44
C ALA A 1061 43.71 -22.71 8.18
N GLY A 1062 44.10 -22.02 9.27
CA GLY A 1062 44.90 -20.79 9.21
C GLY A 1062 44.11 -19.48 9.12
N TRP A 1063 42.76 -19.53 9.07
CA TRP A 1063 41.92 -18.33 9.05
C TRP A 1063 41.50 -17.83 10.45
N ASP A 1064 41.94 -18.46 11.54
CA ASP A 1064 41.61 -18.06 12.92
C ASP A 1064 42.03 -16.62 13.24
N ILE A 1065 43.10 -16.13 12.61
CA ILE A 1065 43.58 -14.75 12.74
C ILE A 1065 42.62 -13.78 12.02
N LEU A 1066 42.05 -14.19 10.88
CA LEU A 1066 41.11 -13.38 10.10
C LEU A 1066 39.77 -13.27 10.83
N ARG A 1067 39.33 -14.37 11.44
CA ARG A 1067 38.08 -14.45 12.22
C ARG A 1067 37.97 -13.36 13.29
N LYS A 1068 39.07 -13.05 14.00
CA LYS A 1068 39.09 -12.02 15.07
C LYS A 1068 38.91 -10.58 14.55
N SER A 1069 39.14 -10.37 13.26
CA SER A 1069 39.09 -9.05 12.61
C SER A 1069 37.93 -8.93 11.62
N ALA A 1070 37.17 -10.00 11.40
CA ALA A 1070 36.03 -10.03 10.50
C ALA A 1070 34.75 -9.57 11.24
N THR A 1071 33.84 -8.92 10.51
CA THR A 1071 32.53 -8.48 11.00
C THR A 1071 31.42 -9.18 10.23
N ARG A 1072 30.44 -9.80 10.92
CA ARG A 1072 29.25 -10.39 10.30
C ARG A 1072 28.37 -9.29 9.68
N VAL A 1073 27.89 -9.52 8.46
CA VAL A 1073 27.08 -8.59 7.66
C VAL A 1073 26.00 -9.34 6.87
N ALA A 1074 24.87 -8.69 6.68
CA ALA A 1074 23.81 -9.14 5.78
C ALA A 1074 23.97 -8.44 4.43
N LEU A 1075 24.09 -9.20 3.33
CA LEU A 1075 24.06 -8.64 1.98
C LEU A 1075 22.68 -8.87 1.37
N ILE A 1076 21.85 -7.83 1.41
CA ILE A 1076 20.48 -7.84 0.91
C ILE A 1076 20.47 -7.34 -0.55
N PRO A 1077 19.96 -8.12 -1.52
CA PRO A 1077 19.76 -7.64 -2.87
C PRO A 1077 18.58 -6.66 -2.93
N LEU A 1078 18.81 -5.52 -3.57
CA LEU A 1078 17.79 -4.47 -3.74
C LEU A 1078 17.14 -4.60 -5.11
N SER A 1079 15.83 -4.39 -5.21
CA SER A 1079 15.05 -4.48 -6.45
C SER A 1079 14.79 -3.09 -7.07
N SER A 1080 14.60 -3.02 -8.39
CA SER A 1080 13.96 -1.87 -9.06
C SER A 1080 12.54 -1.65 -8.52
N VAL A 1081 11.94 -0.47 -8.68
CA VAL A 1081 10.58 -0.21 -8.16
C VAL A 1081 9.56 -0.16 -9.31
N PRO A 1082 8.49 -0.98 -9.33
CA PRO A 1082 7.64 -1.14 -10.52
C PRO A 1082 6.83 0.11 -10.84
N TYR A 1083 6.46 0.87 -9.81
CA TYR A 1083 5.72 2.12 -9.97
C TYR A 1083 6.61 3.33 -10.26
N VAL A 1084 7.92 3.13 -10.37
CA VAL A 1084 8.90 4.18 -10.70
C VAL A 1084 9.48 3.95 -12.09
N GLU A 1085 9.77 2.70 -12.46
CA GLU A 1085 10.29 2.36 -13.77
C GLU A 1085 9.71 1.03 -14.28
N VAL A 1086 9.60 0.94 -15.62
CA VAL A 1086 9.03 -0.23 -16.29
C VAL A 1086 9.92 -1.45 -16.09
N GLN A 1087 9.31 -2.55 -15.66
CA GLN A 1087 10.03 -3.79 -15.39
C GLN A 1087 10.50 -4.46 -16.68
N PHE A 1088 9.64 -4.63 -17.69
CA PHE A 1088 9.96 -5.25 -18.98
C PHE A 1088 9.71 -4.30 -20.15
N SER A 1089 10.59 -4.29 -21.16
CA SER A 1089 10.36 -3.47 -22.35
C SER A 1089 9.25 -4.06 -23.23
N LYS A 1090 8.64 -3.23 -24.09
CA LYS A 1090 7.61 -3.71 -25.04
C LYS A 1090 8.15 -4.81 -25.96
N GLU A 1091 9.42 -4.72 -26.35
CA GLU A 1091 10.08 -5.75 -27.16
C GLU A 1091 10.25 -7.07 -26.39
N GLU A 1092 10.58 -7.00 -25.10
CA GLU A 1092 10.70 -8.18 -24.24
C GLU A 1092 9.35 -8.87 -24.03
N LEU A 1093 8.29 -8.08 -23.81
CA LEU A 1093 6.92 -8.57 -23.72
C LEU A 1093 6.46 -9.22 -25.04
N ALA A 1094 6.71 -8.58 -26.19
CA ALA A 1094 6.35 -9.14 -27.50
C ALA A 1094 7.08 -10.48 -27.79
N LEU A 1095 8.34 -10.61 -27.38
CA LEU A 1095 9.10 -11.86 -27.51
C LEU A 1095 8.50 -12.97 -26.64
N VAL A 1096 8.01 -12.63 -25.45
CA VAL A 1096 7.33 -13.56 -24.55
C VAL A 1096 6.00 -13.99 -25.15
N GLU A 1097 5.17 -13.05 -25.61
CA GLU A 1097 3.90 -13.33 -26.27
C GLU A 1097 4.07 -14.23 -27.51
N ALA A 1098 5.09 -13.95 -28.33
CA ALA A 1098 5.38 -14.76 -29.52
C ALA A 1098 5.78 -16.20 -29.17
N ARG A 1099 6.58 -16.40 -28.12
CA ARG A 1099 6.92 -17.75 -27.61
C ARG A 1099 5.70 -18.44 -27.02
N GLN A 1100 4.83 -17.70 -26.35
CA GLN A 1100 3.62 -18.25 -25.76
C GLN A 1100 2.65 -18.77 -26.84
N ARG A 1101 2.47 -18.03 -27.95
CA ARG A 1101 1.65 -18.47 -29.10
C ARG A 1101 2.17 -19.77 -29.73
N LEU A 1102 3.50 -19.98 -29.74
CA LEU A 1102 4.13 -21.19 -30.25
C LEU A 1102 3.95 -22.41 -29.33
N LEU A 1103 3.80 -22.18 -28.02
CA LEU A 1103 3.59 -23.25 -27.02
C LEU A 1103 2.11 -23.65 -26.90
N SER A 1104 1.17 -22.71 -27.10
CA SER A 1104 -0.27 -22.99 -27.08
C SER A 1104 -0.76 -23.91 -28.20
N THR A 1105 0.03 -24.10 -29.26
CA THR A 1105 -0.25 -25.09 -30.33
C THR A 1105 0.09 -26.53 -29.95
N SER A 1106 0.71 -26.77 -28.79
CA SER A 1106 1.09 -28.09 -28.29
C SER A 1106 0.51 -28.37 -26.89
N GLN A 1107 -0.73 -28.87 -26.87
CA GLN A 1107 -1.46 -29.58 -25.79
C GLN A 1107 -1.85 -28.85 -24.49
N GLY A 1108 -3.13 -29.06 -24.10
CA GLY A 1108 -3.73 -28.71 -22.81
C GLY A 1108 -3.55 -29.81 -21.75
N THR A 1109 -2.32 -29.98 -21.25
CA THR A 1109 -2.04 -30.75 -20.03
C THR A 1109 -1.26 -29.88 -19.02
N PRO A 1110 -1.35 -30.15 -17.70
CA PRO A 1110 -0.66 -29.36 -16.66
C PRO A 1110 0.85 -29.15 -16.92
N GLY A 1111 1.52 -30.17 -17.49
CA GLY A 1111 2.93 -30.09 -17.87
C GLY A 1111 3.29 -29.02 -18.91
N GLY A 1112 2.32 -28.55 -19.72
CA GLY A 1112 2.54 -27.47 -20.69
C GLY A 1112 2.78 -26.11 -20.05
N ILE A 1113 2.19 -25.84 -18.87
CA ILE A 1113 2.39 -24.58 -18.13
C ILE A 1113 3.79 -24.54 -17.50
N ILE A 1114 4.26 -25.66 -16.94
CA ILE A 1114 5.65 -25.78 -16.45
C ILE A 1114 6.64 -25.55 -17.60
N GLN A 1115 6.40 -26.15 -18.76
CA GLN A 1115 7.26 -25.98 -19.94
C GLN A 1115 7.27 -24.53 -20.45
N TYR A 1116 6.13 -23.82 -20.34
CA TYR A 1116 6.03 -22.38 -20.59
C TYR A 1116 6.81 -21.53 -19.55
N LEU A 1117 6.69 -21.82 -18.25
CA LEU A 1117 7.45 -21.13 -17.19
C LEU A 1117 8.96 -21.36 -17.33
N GLN A 1118 9.37 -22.54 -17.78
CA GLN A 1118 10.76 -22.84 -18.17
C GLN A 1118 11.18 -22.05 -19.42
N SER A 1119 10.30 -21.86 -20.41
CA SER A 1119 10.60 -21.07 -21.62
C SER A 1119 10.80 -19.57 -21.38
N LEU A 1120 10.17 -19.01 -20.33
CA LEU A 1120 10.42 -17.64 -19.86
C LEU A 1120 11.87 -17.45 -19.37
N GLN A 1121 12.54 -18.52 -18.92
CA GLN A 1121 13.98 -18.49 -18.59
C GLN A 1121 14.84 -18.13 -19.81
N VAL A 1122 14.38 -18.44 -21.02
CA VAL A 1122 15.15 -18.25 -22.27
C VAL A 1122 15.10 -16.79 -22.75
N VAL A 1123 14.23 -15.92 -22.21
CA VAL A 1123 14.16 -14.49 -22.60
C VAL A 1123 15.25 -13.68 -21.88
N ASP A 1124 15.60 -14.06 -20.64
CA ASP A 1124 16.71 -13.47 -19.89
C ASP A 1124 18.09 -14.06 -20.26
N GLN A 1125 18.15 -15.09 -21.11
CA GLN A 1125 19.40 -15.66 -21.65
C GLN A 1125 20.07 -14.82 -22.75
N VAL A 1126 19.84 -13.50 -22.81
CA VAL A 1126 20.61 -12.64 -23.72
C VAL A 1126 22.04 -12.51 -23.20
N ALA A 1127 22.90 -13.33 -23.81
CA ALA A 1127 24.37 -13.38 -23.71
C ALA A 1127 24.97 -14.11 -22.48
N VAL A 1128 24.49 -15.31 -22.18
CA VAL A 1128 25.46 -16.37 -21.79
C VAL A 1128 25.92 -17.00 -23.09
N SER A 1129 27.23 -16.95 -23.34
CA SER A 1129 27.89 -17.58 -24.50
C SER A 1129 27.26 -18.93 -24.81
N ASP A 1130 26.59 -18.97 -25.94
CA ASP A 1130 25.89 -20.12 -26.49
C ASP A 1130 26.81 -21.37 -26.44
N LEU A 1131 26.38 -22.42 -25.72
CA LEU A 1131 27.07 -23.72 -25.68
C LEU A 1131 27.07 -24.44 -27.04
N SER A 1132 26.55 -23.80 -28.09
CA SER A 1132 26.64 -24.21 -29.49
C SER A 1132 28.08 -24.18 -30.04
N GLY A 1133 29.02 -23.55 -29.31
CA GLY A 1133 30.45 -23.53 -29.62
C GLY A 1133 31.18 -24.87 -29.46
N CYS A 1134 32.30 -25.01 -30.16
CA CYS A 1134 33.23 -26.13 -30.01
C CYS A 1134 33.69 -26.22 -28.55
N ARG A 1135 33.51 -27.39 -27.90
CA ARG A 1135 33.85 -27.61 -26.49
C ARG A 1135 35.29 -27.24 -26.13
N LYS A 1136 36.23 -27.37 -27.07
CA LYS A 1136 37.64 -27.08 -26.83
C LYS A 1136 38.07 -25.65 -27.13
N CYS A 1137 37.58 -25.05 -28.22
CA CYS A 1137 38.07 -23.75 -28.71
C CYS A 1137 37.02 -22.63 -28.68
N GLY A 1138 35.79 -22.92 -28.26
CA GLY A 1138 34.71 -21.95 -28.12
C GLY A 1138 34.12 -21.40 -29.42
N LYS A 1139 34.70 -21.71 -30.60
CA LYS A 1139 34.20 -21.25 -31.90
C LYS A 1139 32.79 -21.76 -32.14
N VAL A 1140 31.87 -20.88 -32.54
CA VAL A 1140 30.47 -21.14 -32.91
C VAL A 1140 30.40 -21.51 -34.41
N PRO A 1141 29.49 -22.39 -34.86
CA PRO A 1141 29.45 -22.81 -36.27
C PRO A 1141 29.07 -21.63 -37.17
N ARG A 1142 29.76 -21.45 -38.29
CA ARG A 1142 29.39 -20.48 -39.33
C ARG A 1142 28.28 -21.07 -40.20
N ALA A 1143 27.37 -20.24 -40.71
CA ALA A 1143 26.22 -20.67 -41.50
C ALA A 1143 26.62 -21.71 -42.58
N GLY A 1144 26.01 -22.91 -42.51
CA GLY A 1144 26.26 -24.03 -43.41
C GLY A 1144 27.29 -25.08 -42.96
N ILE A 1145 28.00 -24.89 -41.83
CA ILE A 1145 28.97 -25.88 -41.33
C ILE A 1145 28.57 -26.34 -39.93
N GLU A 1146 28.08 -27.57 -39.79
CA GLU A 1146 27.74 -28.14 -38.49
C GLU A 1146 28.95 -28.66 -37.72
N HIS A 1147 29.00 -28.40 -36.42
CA HIS A 1147 29.97 -29.03 -35.53
C HIS A 1147 29.61 -30.50 -35.29
N LYS A 1148 30.63 -31.37 -35.35
CA LYS A 1148 30.45 -32.80 -35.10
C LYS A 1148 30.20 -33.07 -33.61
N THR A 1149 29.13 -33.77 -33.30
CA THR A 1149 28.83 -34.22 -31.93
C THR A 1149 29.68 -35.43 -31.54
N CYS A 1150 29.93 -35.61 -30.24
CA CYS A 1150 30.55 -36.84 -29.76
C CYS A 1150 29.67 -38.06 -30.05
N GLY A 1151 30.17 -39.02 -30.82
CA GLY A 1151 29.40 -40.22 -31.20
C GLY A 1151 28.95 -41.12 -30.04
N LYS A 1152 29.56 -40.99 -28.85
CA LYS A 1152 29.21 -41.80 -27.67
C LYS A 1152 28.13 -41.15 -26.80
N CYS A 1153 28.39 -39.94 -26.27
CA CYS A 1153 27.45 -39.28 -25.36
C CYS A 1153 26.49 -38.30 -26.04
N LYS A 1154 26.78 -37.86 -27.27
CA LYS A 1154 26.08 -36.79 -28.02
C LYS A 1154 25.98 -35.42 -27.31
N LYS A 1155 26.52 -35.26 -26.10
CA LYS A 1155 26.42 -34.04 -25.25
C LYS A 1155 27.38 -32.89 -25.58
N VAL A 1156 28.43 -33.12 -26.37
CA VAL A 1156 29.45 -32.11 -26.71
C VAL A 1156 29.70 -32.03 -28.22
N ARG A 1157 30.05 -30.84 -28.72
CA ARG A 1157 30.27 -30.54 -30.15
C ARG A 1157 31.70 -30.06 -30.40
N TYR A 1158 32.28 -30.41 -31.54
CA TYR A 1158 33.62 -30.00 -31.95
C TYR A 1158 33.63 -29.44 -33.38
N CYS A 1159 34.37 -28.36 -33.60
CA CYS A 1159 34.57 -27.80 -34.94
C CYS A 1159 35.43 -28.67 -35.86
N GLY A 1160 36.03 -29.74 -35.31
CA GLY A 1160 36.75 -30.73 -36.09
C GLY A 1160 37.49 -31.75 -35.22
N PRO A 1161 38.08 -32.78 -35.85
CA PRO A 1161 38.78 -33.88 -35.14
C PRO A 1161 39.96 -33.42 -34.30
N VAL A 1162 40.58 -32.28 -34.63
CA VAL A 1162 41.69 -31.69 -33.87
C VAL A 1162 41.23 -31.25 -32.48
N CYS A 1163 40.12 -30.51 -32.41
CA CYS A 1163 39.54 -30.06 -31.14
C CYS A 1163 38.99 -31.24 -30.32
N GLN A 1164 38.39 -32.24 -30.99
CA GLN A 1164 37.94 -33.45 -30.32
C GLN A 1164 39.10 -34.23 -29.69
N ARG A 1165 40.20 -34.45 -30.41
CA ARG A 1165 41.38 -35.16 -29.87
C ARG A 1165 42.04 -34.41 -28.72
N ALA A 1166 42.12 -33.09 -28.83
CA ALA A 1166 42.67 -32.24 -27.77
C ALA A 1166 41.81 -32.25 -26.49
N ASP A 1167 40.48 -32.37 -26.62
CA ASP A 1167 39.56 -32.48 -25.48
C ASP A 1167 39.42 -33.92 -24.95
N TRP A 1168 39.71 -34.94 -25.78
CA TRP A 1168 39.41 -36.33 -25.48
C TRP A 1168 40.02 -36.83 -24.17
N LYS A 1169 41.23 -36.36 -23.80
CA LYS A 1169 41.86 -36.74 -22.52
C LYS A 1169 41.02 -36.35 -21.29
N GLU A 1170 40.28 -35.25 -21.38
CA GLU A 1170 39.39 -34.76 -20.33
C GLU A 1170 37.97 -35.32 -20.52
N HIS A 1171 37.45 -35.24 -21.75
CA HIS A 1171 36.08 -35.65 -22.07
C HIS A 1171 35.83 -37.15 -21.86
N LYS A 1172 36.80 -38.03 -22.14
CA LYS A 1172 36.62 -39.49 -22.00
C LYS A 1172 36.25 -39.91 -20.57
N LYS A 1173 36.65 -39.12 -19.56
CA LYS A 1173 36.38 -39.40 -18.14
C LYS A 1173 34.90 -39.21 -17.78
N ILE A 1174 34.18 -38.41 -18.54
CA ILE A 1174 32.77 -38.04 -18.30
C ILE A 1174 31.84 -38.50 -19.43
N CYS A 1175 32.37 -39.14 -20.47
CA CYS A 1175 31.64 -39.56 -21.66
C CYS A 1175 30.90 -40.90 -21.43
N LYS A 1176 29.65 -40.82 -20.95
CA LYS A 1176 28.72 -41.96 -20.79
C LYS A 1176 27.78 -42.06 -22.00
N GLY A 1177 27.57 -43.27 -22.51
CA GLY A 1177 26.71 -43.51 -23.68
C GLY A 1177 25.24 -43.30 -23.35
N SER A 1178 24.47 -42.70 -24.26
CA SER A 1178 23.01 -42.69 -24.19
C SER A 1178 22.49 -44.01 -24.72
N GLY A 1179 22.35 -45.01 -23.85
CA GLY A 1179 21.83 -46.34 -24.22
C GLY A 1179 20.86 -46.85 -23.16
N SER A 1180 19.58 -46.89 -23.55
CA SER A 1180 18.52 -47.83 -23.16
C SER A 1180 18.49 -48.37 -21.72
N SER A 1181 17.57 -47.83 -20.92
CA SER A 1181 16.90 -48.59 -19.86
C SER A 1181 15.44 -48.79 -20.29
N THR A 1182 15.15 -50.02 -20.72
CA THR A 1182 13.84 -50.66 -20.55
C THR A 1182 13.39 -50.62 -19.11
#